data_AF-A0A533YS47-F1
#
_entry.id   AF-A0A533YS47-F1
#
_cell.length_a   1.000
_cell.length_b   1.000
_cell.length_c   1.000
_cell.angle_alpha   90.00
_cell.angle_beta   90.00
_cell.angle_gamma   90.00
#
_symmetry.space_group_name_H-M   'P 1'
#
loop_
_entity.id
_entity.type
_entity.pdbx_description
1 polymer ?
#
loop_
_entity_poly.entity_id
_entity_poly.type
_entity_poly.pdbx_seq_one_letter_code
_entity_poly.pdbx_strand_id
1 'polypeptide(L)'
;MPDLKAAEKLRGIGFTSALVVPQKGIFRGTSAVFELGEGTPNQLLLKPHIAQHVTFEASGSDAYPNSLMGAIALLRQTFLDAQWYRSAMQASAKYPDEPRPEFVADLASLDDAVTGRQPVVFESTDEMSLLRAVKIAKEFSLHPWVRGSGYEYRRIDAVKQTGVPIILPVNFPDTPPVQSPEEALNTGLEELRYWDEAPDNPKKLLDAGITFALTTATLKDPATFPEKVRKAIERGLPREAALAALTTVPAKLCGIDQKAGTLDAGKLANFVVADSEIFSEKSRIRETWVEGKRYEVKPKPEVDPRGTWQAALSGAPVDSITIVLKGDIDALQGTVKRRGKETKLGTVSFSDLLIKLSFNGDTVGLDKVIRMSGTAFGEKFVGTGELSDGRIFKWVSTRSDRFRPEPDTVKPKPTLPASFGSVYPPGAFGRAKLPEQPQHLIIKNATVWTSGPQGKLEHADLLVESGKIAKVGMHLAAPASAVIVDGSGKHISAGLIDCHSHTAIAGSVNESGAAVTAMVRIGDVVDADDIAIYRELAGGLTSANLLHGSANPIGGQNQVVKLRWGALPEAMKFEGAMPGIKFALGENVKQSNWGDHYTSRYPQTRQGVEEIIRDEFRAAIDYERAFKDFEAGKHKIPPGATCSRRRFWKF
;
A
#
# COMPACT_ATOMS: atom_id res chain seq x y z
N MET A 1 -14.18 16.22 6.78
CA MET A 1 -13.36 17.17 7.54
C MET A 1 -12.55 16.37 8.56
N PRO A 2 -11.27 16.70 8.82
CA PRO A 2 -10.56 16.12 9.95
C PRO A 2 -11.22 16.62 11.24
N ASP A 3 -11.53 15.73 12.17
CA ASP A 3 -11.87 16.16 13.53
C ASP A 3 -10.71 16.96 14.14
N LEU A 4 -10.99 17.91 15.03
CA LEU A 4 -10.00 18.83 15.62
C LEU A 4 -8.83 18.07 16.26
N LYS A 5 -9.11 16.95 16.92
CA LYS A 5 -8.07 16.07 17.50
C LYS A 5 -7.16 15.44 16.45
N ALA A 6 -7.72 15.07 15.30
CA ALA A 6 -6.92 14.52 14.20
C ALA A 6 -6.04 15.61 13.57
N ALA A 7 -6.59 16.81 13.38
CA ALA A 7 -5.82 17.96 12.89
C ALA A 7 -4.68 18.34 13.86
N GLU A 8 -4.93 18.32 15.18
CA GLU A 8 -3.91 18.57 16.20
C GLU A 8 -2.75 17.58 16.14
N LYS A 9 -3.06 16.27 16.04
CA LYS A 9 -2.02 15.23 15.89
C LYS A 9 -1.16 15.44 14.64
N LEU A 10 -1.79 15.78 13.52
CA LEU A 10 -1.09 16.05 12.25
C LEU A 10 -0.25 17.34 12.32
N ARG A 11 -0.76 18.41 12.94
CA ARG A 11 0.03 19.62 13.24
C ARG A 11 1.23 19.30 14.11
N GLY A 12 1.08 18.39 15.07
CA GLY A 12 2.14 17.98 15.99
C GLY A 12 3.36 17.32 15.31
N ILE A 13 3.17 16.79 14.10
CA ILE A 13 4.24 16.22 13.26
C ILE A 13 4.53 17.09 12.02
N GLY A 14 4.01 18.31 11.98
CA GLY A 14 4.38 19.34 11.00
C GLY A 14 3.50 19.46 9.77
N PHE A 15 2.40 18.72 9.67
CA PHE A 15 1.43 18.95 8.59
C PHE A 15 0.61 20.22 8.88
N THR A 16 0.52 21.10 7.88
CA THR A 16 -0.34 22.29 7.93
C THR A 16 -1.62 22.10 7.13
N SER A 17 -1.60 21.25 6.11
CA SER A 17 -2.72 21.00 5.20
C SER A 17 -2.78 19.51 4.86
N ALA A 18 -3.97 19.01 4.55
CA ALA A 18 -4.17 17.60 4.22
C ALA A 18 -5.21 17.40 3.11
N LEU A 19 -4.95 16.42 2.24
CA LEU A 19 -5.97 15.88 1.34
C LEU A 19 -6.88 14.95 2.15
N VAL A 20 -8.13 15.37 2.36
CA VAL A 20 -9.11 14.61 3.13
C VAL A 20 -9.89 13.70 2.19
N VAL A 21 -9.93 12.42 2.53
CA VAL A 21 -10.42 11.35 1.66
C VAL A 21 -11.60 10.63 2.33
N PRO A 22 -12.73 10.41 1.63
CA PRO A 22 -13.80 9.54 2.13
C PRO A 22 -13.32 8.08 2.25
N GLN A 23 -13.83 7.32 3.22
CA GLN A 23 -13.27 5.99 3.55
C GLN A 23 -14.19 4.78 3.33
N LYS A 24 -15.43 4.97 2.89
CA LYS A 24 -16.41 3.88 2.77
C LYS A 24 -16.84 3.64 1.33
N GLY A 25 -17.04 2.37 0.98
CA GLY A 25 -17.54 1.95 -0.33
C GLY A 25 -16.43 1.73 -1.37
N ILE A 26 -16.79 1.09 -2.48
CA ILE A 26 -15.91 0.88 -3.64
C ILE A 26 -15.66 2.20 -4.36
N PHE A 27 -16.71 2.98 -4.61
CA PHE A 27 -16.62 4.41 -4.95
C PHE A 27 -16.73 5.21 -3.66
N ARG A 28 -15.60 5.70 -3.16
CA ARG A 28 -15.55 6.42 -1.88
C ARG A 28 -16.04 7.86 -2.01
N GLY A 29 -15.93 8.44 -3.20
CA GLY A 29 -16.32 9.80 -3.50
C GLY A 29 -15.12 10.71 -3.67
N THR A 30 -15.36 12.02 -3.65
CA THR A 30 -14.34 13.02 -4.01
C THR A 30 -13.61 13.57 -2.79
N SER A 31 -12.30 13.76 -2.93
CA SER A 31 -11.44 14.38 -1.93
C SER A 31 -11.34 15.90 -2.06
N ALA A 32 -10.89 16.56 -1.00
CA ALA A 32 -10.63 18.00 -0.96
C ALA A 32 -9.42 18.31 -0.07
N VAL A 33 -8.69 19.39 -0.37
CA VAL A 33 -7.61 19.87 0.50
C VAL A 33 -8.18 20.80 1.55
N PHE A 34 -7.87 20.51 2.81
CA PHE A 34 -8.18 21.35 3.95
C PHE A 34 -6.91 21.83 4.65
N GLU A 35 -6.93 23.07 5.12
CA GLU A 35 -6.00 23.53 6.13
C GLU A 35 -6.33 22.88 7.49
N LEU A 36 -5.29 22.56 8.24
CA LEU A 36 -5.38 21.96 9.57
C LEU A 36 -5.46 23.05 10.64
N GLY A 37 -6.14 24.17 10.35
CA GLY A 37 -6.37 25.26 11.29
C GLY A 37 -7.55 25.01 12.22
N GLU A 38 -8.00 26.09 12.87
CA GLU A 38 -9.23 26.12 13.66
C GLU A 38 -10.25 26.97 12.92
N GLY A 39 -11.47 26.45 12.74
CA GLY A 39 -12.53 27.15 12.04
C GLY A 39 -13.60 26.21 11.52
N THR A 40 -14.54 26.77 10.79
CA THR A 40 -15.56 25.99 10.08
C THR A 40 -14.95 25.26 8.88
N PRO A 41 -15.54 24.13 8.42
CA PRO A 41 -15.06 23.44 7.22
C PRO A 41 -14.93 24.37 6.01
N ASN A 42 -15.84 25.33 5.84
CA ASN A 42 -15.83 26.26 4.71
C ASN A 42 -14.66 27.25 4.76
N GLN A 43 -14.22 27.64 5.97
CA GLN A 43 -13.05 28.52 6.14
C GLN A 43 -11.75 27.76 5.89
N LEU A 44 -11.70 26.48 6.26
CA LEU A 44 -10.50 25.66 6.14
C LEU A 44 -10.36 24.99 4.77
N LEU A 45 -11.36 25.08 3.90
CA LEU A 45 -11.34 24.46 2.58
C LEU A 45 -10.40 25.24 1.64
N LEU A 46 -9.24 24.65 1.32
CA LEU A 46 -8.27 25.27 0.42
C LEU A 46 -8.65 25.05 -1.06
N LYS A 47 -9.07 23.82 -1.39
CA LYS A 47 -9.48 23.43 -2.74
C LYS A 47 -10.41 22.21 -2.73
N PRO A 48 -11.66 22.32 -3.22
CA PRO A 48 -12.56 21.18 -3.34
C PRO A 48 -12.27 20.33 -4.58
N HIS A 49 -12.91 19.16 -4.65
CA HIS A 49 -12.99 18.30 -5.84
C HIS A 49 -11.65 17.90 -6.46
N ILE A 50 -10.69 17.48 -5.63
CA ILE A 50 -9.33 17.14 -6.08
C ILE A 50 -9.29 15.87 -6.90
N ALA A 51 -9.82 14.78 -6.38
CA ALA A 51 -9.77 13.48 -7.03
C ALA A 51 -10.91 12.58 -6.56
N GLN A 52 -11.42 11.74 -7.46
CA GLN A 52 -12.37 10.67 -7.17
C GLN A 52 -11.61 9.47 -6.60
N HIS A 53 -12.06 8.91 -5.48
CA HIS A 53 -11.40 7.76 -4.83
C HIS A 53 -12.16 6.48 -5.07
N VAL A 54 -11.42 5.44 -5.45
CA VAL A 54 -11.94 4.09 -5.68
C VAL A 54 -11.03 3.02 -5.06
N THR A 55 -11.61 1.89 -4.66
CA THR A 55 -10.90 0.75 -4.09
C THR A 55 -11.40 -0.57 -4.66
N PHE A 56 -10.61 -1.63 -4.53
CA PHE A 56 -10.97 -3.00 -4.91
C PHE A 56 -11.58 -3.82 -3.76
N GLU A 57 -11.83 -3.20 -2.61
CA GLU A 57 -12.44 -3.87 -1.46
C GLU A 57 -13.87 -4.33 -1.77
N ALA A 58 -14.13 -5.63 -1.60
CA ALA A 58 -15.47 -6.20 -1.60
C ALA A 58 -16.24 -5.82 -0.33
N SER A 59 -17.57 -5.87 -0.34
CA SER A 59 -18.41 -5.40 0.79
C SER A 59 -18.32 -6.27 2.05
N GLY A 60 -17.53 -7.34 2.05
CA GLY A 60 -17.40 -8.30 3.17
C GLY A 60 -18.70 -9.04 3.52
N SER A 61 -19.77 -8.80 2.77
CA SER A 61 -21.08 -9.43 2.91
C SER A 61 -21.25 -10.56 1.88
N ASP A 62 -22.26 -11.40 2.06
CA ASP A 62 -22.63 -12.43 1.07
C ASP A 62 -23.28 -11.83 -0.20
N ALA A 63 -23.50 -10.52 -0.25
CA ALA A 63 -24.10 -9.82 -1.38
C ALA A 63 -23.04 -9.38 -2.40
N TYR A 64 -23.45 -9.23 -3.67
CA TYR A 64 -22.58 -8.71 -4.72
C TYR A 64 -22.15 -7.25 -4.44
N PRO A 65 -20.86 -6.89 -4.63
CA PRO A 65 -19.73 -7.76 -4.92
C PRO A 65 -19.07 -8.32 -3.63
N ASN A 66 -18.78 -9.62 -3.61
CA ASN A 66 -18.09 -10.29 -2.51
C ASN A 66 -16.68 -10.83 -2.87
N SER A 67 -16.21 -10.55 -4.09
CA SER A 67 -14.88 -10.94 -4.57
C SER A 67 -14.12 -9.76 -5.20
N LEU A 68 -12.80 -9.92 -5.35
CA LEU A 68 -11.95 -8.93 -6.05
C LEU A 68 -12.41 -8.72 -7.50
N MET A 69 -12.67 -9.80 -8.24
CA MET A 69 -13.17 -9.73 -9.62
C MET A 69 -14.56 -9.06 -9.69
N GLY A 70 -15.41 -9.26 -8.67
CA GLY A 70 -16.70 -8.59 -8.55
C GLY A 70 -16.56 -7.10 -8.31
N ALA A 71 -15.66 -6.68 -7.41
CA ALA A 71 -15.37 -5.27 -7.17
C ALA A 71 -14.83 -4.58 -8.42
N ILE A 72 -13.92 -5.25 -9.15
CA ILE A 72 -13.43 -4.78 -10.45
C ILE A 72 -14.57 -4.66 -11.47
N ALA A 73 -15.44 -5.66 -11.58
CA ALA A 73 -16.57 -5.62 -12.49
C ALA A 73 -17.56 -4.50 -12.13
N LEU A 74 -17.80 -4.23 -10.84
CA LEU A 74 -18.61 -3.10 -10.40
C LEU A 74 -17.96 -1.76 -10.80
N LEU A 75 -16.65 -1.59 -10.58
CA LEU A 75 -15.91 -0.41 -11.02
C LEU A 75 -16.07 -0.17 -12.53
N ARG A 76 -15.84 -1.21 -13.34
CA ARG A 76 -16.03 -1.14 -14.80
C ARG A 76 -17.45 -0.76 -15.17
N GLN A 77 -18.42 -1.42 -14.56
CA GLN A 77 -19.83 -1.22 -14.81
C GLN A 77 -20.21 0.25 -14.56
N THR A 78 -19.80 0.80 -13.41
CA THR A 78 -20.09 2.19 -13.06
C THR A 78 -19.43 3.18 -14.01
N PHE A 79 -18.18 2.95 -14.46
CA PHE A 79 -17.55 3.83 -15.46
C PHE A 79 -18.22 3.74 -16.84
N LEU A 80 -18.62 2.54 -17.27
CA LEU A 80 -19.43 2.37 -18.47
C LEU A 80 -20.77 3.12 -18.33
N ASP A 81 -21.39 3.08 -17.15
CA ASP A 81 -22.67 3.74 -16.87
C ASP A 81 -22.51 5.26 -16.90
N ALA A 82 -21.44 5.81 -16.33
CA ALA A 82 -21.14 7.23 -16.39
C ALA A 82 -20.89 7.71 -17.83
N GLN A 83 -20.11 6.97 -18.63
CA GLN A 83 -19.88 7.29 -20.05
C GLN A 83 -21.16 7.24 -20.88
N TRP A 84 -21.99 6.23 -20.65
CA TRP A 84 -23.29 6.13 -21.29
C TRP A 84 -24.23 7.25 -20.88
N TYR A 85 -24.30 7.55 -19.58
CA TYR A 85 -25.16 8.58 -19.04
C TYR A 85 -24.86 9.94 -19.66
N ARG A 86 -23.57 10.30 -19.72
CA ARG A 86 -23.08 11.48 -20.45
C ARG A 86 -23.55 11.48 -21.91
N SER A 87 -23.34 10.38 -22.63
CA SER A 87 -23.71 10.25 -24.04
C SER A 87 -25.22 10.36 -24.26
N ALA A 88 -26.02 9.77 -23.36
CA ALA A 88 -27.48 9.82 -23.40
C ALA A 88 -28.01 11.24 -23.12
N MET A 89 -27.44 11.94 -22.13
CA MET A 89 -27.77 13.33 -21.85
C MET A 89 -27.43 14.26 -23.02
N GLN A 90 -26.28 14.06 -23.66
CA GLN A 90 -25.87 14.81 -24.87
C GLN A 90 -26.80 14.52 -26.06
N ALA A 91 -27.17 13.26 -26.27
CA ALA A 91 -28.09 12.86 -27.32
C ALA A 91 -29.50 13.45 -27.11
N SER A 92 -30.04 13.38 -25.89
CA SER A 92 -31.34 13.96 -25.55
C SER A 92 -31.37 15.48 -25.74
N ALA A 93 -30.28 16.18 -25.41
CA ALA A 93 -30.16 17.62 -25.67
C ALA A 93 -30.13 17.96 -27.18
N LYS A 94 -29.59 17.05 -28.01
CA LYS A 94 -29.50 17.23 -29.46
C LYS A 94 -30.78 16.80 -30.20
N TYR A 95 -31.52 15.83 -29.66
CA TYR A 95 -32.71 15.23 -30.27
C TYR A 95 -33.90 15.33 -29.31
N PRO A 96 -34.67 16.44 -29.33
CA PRO A 96 -35.75 16.68 -28.37
C PRO A 96 -36.91 15.68 -28.40
N ASP A 97 -37.08 14.96 -29.51
CA ASP A 97 -38.11 13.92 -29.67
C ASP A 97 -37.77 12.61 -28.92
N GLU A 98 -36.51 12.44 -28.50
CA GLU A 98 -36.11 11.29 -27.70
C GLU A 98 -36.50 11.46 -26.22
N PRO A 99 -36.89 10.37 -25.54
CA PRO A 99 -37.18 10.43 -24.11
C PRO A 99 -35.97 10.93 -23.32
N ARG A 100 -36.18 11.95 -22.49
CA ARG A 100 -35.14 12.47 -21.60
C ARG A 100 -34.72 11.39 -20.59
N PRO A 101 -33.43 11.05 -20.49
CA PRO A 101 -32.94 10.17 -19.42
C PRO A 101 -33.26 10.75 -18.04
N GLU A 102 -33.52 9.86 -17.08
CA GLU A 102 -33.68 10.25 -15.67
C GLU A 102 -32.39 10.92 -15.16
N PHE A 103 -32.52 11.91 -14.28
CA PHE A 103 -31.34 12.52 -13.67
C PHE A 103 -30.76 11.60 -12.57
N VAL A 104 -29.52 11.15 -12.75
CA VAL A 104 -28.83 10.27 -11.78
C VAL A 104 -27.62 11.01 -11.23
N ALA A 105 -27.73 11.53 -10.00
CA ALA A 105 -26.70 12.37 -9.38
C ALA A 105 -25.34 11.64 -9.29
N ASP A 106 -25.35 10.35 -8.97
CA ASP A 106 -24.14 9.55 -8.82
C ASP A 106 -23.35 9.45 -10.13
N LEU A 107 -24.03 9.15 -11.24
CA LEU A 107 -23.38 9.07 -12.56
C LEU A 107 -22.96 10.46 -13.08
N ALA A 108 -23.76 11.49 -12.81
CA ALA A 108 -23.41 12.87 -13.14
C ALA A 108 -22.13 13.32 -12.41
N SER A 109 -21.94 12.89 -11.15
CA SER A 109 -20.75 13.25 -10.36
C SER A 109 -19.44 12.67 -10.91
N LEU A 110 -19.51 11.65 -11.77
CA LEU A 110 -18.36 10.99 -12.37
C LEU A 110 -17.96 11.58 -13.74
N ASP A 111 -18.66 12.58 -14.26
CA ASP A 111 -18.37 13.19 -15.58
C ASP A 111 -16.91 13.68 -15.66
N ASP A 112 -16.42 14.35 -14.62
CA ASP A 112 -15.04 14.84 -14.59
C ASP A 112 -14.00 13.71 -14.55
N ALA A 113 -14.32 12.60 -13.89
CA ALA A 113 -13.45 11.44 -13.83
C ALA A 113 -13.35 10.76 -15.20
N VAL A 114 -14.48 10.48 -15.86
CA VAL A 114 -14.51 9.79 -17.17
C VAL A 114 -14.11 10.69 -18.35
N THR A 115 -14.01 12.01 -18.15
CA THR A 115 -13.45 12.96 -19.12
C THR A 115 -12.00 13.33 -18.85
N GLY A 116 -11.39 12.78 -17.79
CA GLY A 116 -9.99 13.05 -17.41
C GLY A 116 -9.75 14.44 -16.82
N ARG A 117 -10.79 15.23 -16.56
CA ARG A 117 -10.69 16.55 -15.89
C ARG A 117 -10.37 16.42 -14.41
N GLN A 118 -10.71 15.29 -13.81
CA GLN A 118 -10.40 14.96 -12.41
C GLN A 118 -9.63 13.63 -12.33
N PRO A 119 -8.52 13.58 -11.56
CA PRO A 119 -7.83 12.33 -11.26
C PRO A 119 -8.71 11.31 -10.55
N VAL A 120 -8.45 10.03 -10.81
CA VAL A 120 -9.03 8.89 -10.09
C VAL A 120 -7.94 8.23 -9.27
N VAL A 121 -8.06 8.28 -7.94
CA VAL A 121 -7.13 7.61 -7.02
C VAL A 121 -7.60 6.19 -6.80
N PHE A 122 -6.79 5.22 -7.21
CA PHE A 122 -6.97 3.82 -6.89
C PHE A 122 -6.20 3.45 -5.63
N GLU A 123 -6.87 2.77 -4.72
CA GLU A 123 -6.26 2.23 -3.50
C GLU A 123 -5.73 0.82 -3.74
N SER A 124 -4.40 0.65 -3.70
CA SER A 124 -3.75 -0.65 -3.93
C SER A 124 -3.41 -1.37 -2.63
N THR A 125 -3.56 -2.68 -2.60
CA THR A 125 -3.19 -3.56 -1.47
C THR A 125 -1.80 -4.16 -1.61
N ASP A 126 -1.31 -4.24 -2.84
CA ASP A 126 -0.05 -4.84 -3.27
C ASP A 126 0.32 -4.27 -4.65
N GLU A 127 1.50 -4.61 -5.15
CA GLU A 127 2.00 -4.15 -6.44
C GLU A 127 1.22 -4.72 -7.64
N MET A 128 0.61 -5.90 -7.53
CA MET A 128 -0.23 -6.46 -8.59
C MET A 128 -1.56 -5.70 -8.69
N SER A 129 -2.13 -5.31 -7.55
CA SER A 129 -3.31 -4.45 -7.42
C SER A 129 -3.07 -3.07 -8.03
N LEU A 130 -1.87 -2.49 -7.85
CA LEU A 130 -1.45 -1.28 -8.56
C LEU A 130 -1.47 -1.49 -10.08
N LEU A 131 -0.87 -2.56 -10.59
CA LEU A 131 -0.86 -2.84 -12.04
C LEU A 131 -2.28 -3.06 -12.59
N ARG A 132 -3.16 -3.71 -11.83
CA ARG A 132 -4.60 -3.87 -12.16
C ARG A 132 -5.31 -2.51 -12.24
N ALA A 133 -5.08 -1.62 -11.28
CA ALA A 133 -5.64 -0.27 -11.28
C ALA A 133 -5.27 0.51 -12.53
N VAL A 134 -3.99 0.50 -12.91
CA VAL A 134 -3.51 1.21 -14.09
C VAL A 134 -4.10 0.61 -15.37
N LYS A 135 -4.27 -0.72 -15.44
CA LYS A 135 -4.93 -1.37 -16.57
C LYS A 135 -6.37 -0.93 -16.73
N ILE A 136 -7.14 -0.90 -15.63
CA ILE A 136 -8.53 -0.43 -15.63
C ILE A 136 -8.58 1.05 -16.03
N ALA A 137 -7.69 1.89 -15.50
CA ALA A 137 -7.62 3.29 -15.87
C ALA A 137 -7.37 3.48 -17.38
N LYS A 138 -6.49 2.68 -17.98
CA LYS A 138 -6.25 2.68 -19.43
C LYS A 138 -7.50 2.25 -20.22
N GLU A 139 -8.22 1.22 -19.77
CA GLU A 139 -9.45 0.72 -20.40
C GLU A 139 -10.51 1.83 -20.54
N PHE A 140 -10.61 2.74 -19.57
CA PHE A 140 -11.58 3.83 -19.54
C PHE A 140 -11.00 5.21 -19.83
N SER A 141 -9.72 5.31 -20.24
CA SER A 141 -9.01 6.58 -20.47
C SER A 141 -9.07 7.54 -19.28
N LEU A 142 -9.01 7.00 -18.06
CA LEU A 142 -9.00 7.80 -16.82
C LEU A 142 -7.61 8.44 -16.62
N HIS A 143 -7.55 9.43 -15.73
CA HIS A 143 -6.30 9.99 -15.22
C HIS A 143 -5.97 9.36 -13.85
N PRO A 144 -5.19 8.26 -13.80
CA PRO A 144 -4.97 7.52 -12.55
C PRO A 144 -3.89 8.13 -11.66
N TRP A 145 -4.18 8.19 -10.37
CA TRP A 145 -3.17 8.17 -9.30
C TRP A 145 -3.33 6.87 -8.51
N VAL A 146 -2.29 6.45 -7.80
CA VAL A 146 -2.38 5.26 -6.94
C VAL A 146 -1.98 5.60 -5.51
N ARG A 147 -2.85 5.31 -4.55
CA ARG A 147 -2.46 5.21 -3.14
C ARG A 147 -1.80 3.85 -2.96
N GLY A 148 -0.47 3.88 -2.88
CA GLY A 148 0.39 2.72 -2.86
C GLY A 148 0.13 1.80 -1.66
N SER A 149 0.65 0.58 -1.76
CA SER A 149 0.62 -0.42 -0.69
C SER A 149 1.88 -0.40 0.18
N GLY A 150 2.98 0.17 -0.33
CA GLY A 150 4.31 0.07 0.29
C GLY A 150 5.15 -1.09 -0.27
N TYR A 151 4.61 -1.86 -1.23
CA TYR A 151 5.27 -3.01 -1.86
C TYR A 151 5.78 -2.74 -3.28
N GLU A 152 5.67 -1.51 -3.79
CA GLU A 152 5.97 -1.16 -5.19
C GLU A 152 7.38 -1.59 -5.64
N TYR A 153 8.35 -1.54 -4.73
CA TYR A 153 9.72 -1.99 -4.95
C TYR A 153 9.85 -3.45 -5.42
N ARG A 154 8.87 -4.31 -5.10
CA ARG A 154 8.84 -5.73 -5.50
C ARG A 154 8.61 -5.92 -6.99
N ARG A 155 8.15 -4.90 -7.72
CA ARG A 155 7.96 -4.91 -9.19
C ARG A 155 8.32 -3.56 -9.80
N ILE A 156 9.41 -2.94 -9.35
CA ILE A 156 9.74 -1.55 -9.66
C ILE A 156 9.75 -1.22 -11.17
N ASP A 157 10.24 -2.12 -12.01
CA ASP A 157 10.25 -1.92 -13.48
C ASP A 157 8.84 -1.88 -14.07
N ALA A 158 7.96 -2.75 -13.58
CA ALA A 158 6.56 -2.76 -14.02
C ALA A 158 5.82 -1.52 -13.52
N VAL A 159 6.07 -1.11 -12.27
CA VAL A 159 5.51 0.12 -11.69
C VAL A 159 6.00 1.35 -12.46
N LYS A 160 7.28 1.42 -12.82
CA LYS A 160 7.85 2.50 -13.64
C LYS A 160 7.14 2.64 -14.99
N GLN A 161 6.84 1.53 -15.65
CA GLN A 161 6.14 1.51 -16.93
C GLN A 161 4.70 2.02 -16.86
N THR A 162 4.12 2.14 -15.66
CA THR A 162 2.78 2.73 -15.50
C THR A 162 2.77 4.24 -15.70
N GLY A 163 3.86 4.92 -15.34
CA GLY A 163 3.97 6.38 -15.38
C GLY A 163 3.05 7.13 -14.41
N VAL A 164 2.40 6.45 -13.46
CA VAL A 164 1.41 7.08 -12.57
C VAL A 164 2.06 7.65 -11.30
N PRO A 165 1.58 8.78 -10.77
CA PRO A 165 1.99 9.27 -9.46
C PRO A 165 1.55 8.33 -8.33
N ILE A 166 2.42 8.14 -7.34
CA ILE A 166 2.18 7.28 -6.17
C ILE A 166 2.03 8.11 -4.90
N ILE A 167 0.91 7.95 -4.18
CA ILE A 167 0.75 8.42 -2.81
C ILE A 167 1.23 7.28 -1.90
N LEU A 168 2.47 7.37 -1.45
CA LEU A 168 3.24 6.27 -0.85
C LEU A 168 3.10 6.24 0.68
N PRO A 169 2.49 5.20 1.27
CA PRO A 169 2.54 5.00 2.71
C PRO A 169 3.95 4.60 3.15
N VAL A 170 4.38 5.09 4.32
CA VAL A 170 5.66 4.73 4.96
C VAL A 170 5.46 3.80 6.16
N ASN A 171 4.50 2.88 6.05
CA ASN A 171 4.17 1.93 7.11
C ASN A 171 5.08 0.69 7.04
N PHE A 172 6.36 0.88 7.31
CA PHE A 172 7.34 -0.20 7.30
C PHE A 172 7.10 -1.18 8.46
N PRO A 173 7.29 -2.50 8.24
CA PRO A 173 7.06 -3.52 9.26
C PRO A 173 8.00 -3.35 10.45
N ASP A 174 7.54 -3.86 11.58
CA ASP A 174 8.33 -3.97 12.80
C ASP A 174 9.39 -5.07 12.68
N THR A 175 10.35 -5.09 13.59
CA THR A 175 11.42 -6.10 13.58
C THR A 175 10.85 -7.50 13.86
N PRO A 176 11.08 -8.48 12.97
CA PRO A 176 10.62 -9.84 13.17
C PRO A 176 11.24 -10.50 14.42
N PRO A 177 10.51 -11.39 15.11
CA PRO A 177 11.02 -12.07 16.29
C PRO A 177 12.04 -13.15 15.89
N VAL A 178 13.32 -12.86 16.07
CA VAL A 178 14.42 -13.81 15.78
C VAL A 178 15.40 -13.92 16.96
N GLN A 179 14.93 -13.65 18.17
CA GLN A 179 15.79 -13.57 19.36
C GLN A 179 16.09 -14.96 19.94
N SER A 180 15.22 -15.95 19.70
CA SER A 180 15.44 -17.36 20.05
C SER A 180 15.45 -18.27 18.81
N PRO A 181 16.03 -19.48 18.89
CA PRO A 181 15.97 -20.46 17.82
C PRO A 181 14.53 -20.83 17.41
N GLU A 182 13.60 -20.92 18.35
CA GLU A 182 12.19 -21.23 18.11
C GLU A 182 11.48 -20.10 17.35
N GLU A 183 11.71 -18.85 17.75
CA GLU A 183 11.18 -17.68 17.04
C GLU A 183 11.76 -17.58 15.62
N ALA A 184 13.06 -17.82 15.47
CA ALA A 184 13.73 -17.80 14.17
C ALA A 184 13.20 -18.89 13.22
N LEU A 185 12.89 -20.08 13.73
CA LEU A 185 12.29 -21.17 12.92
C LEU A 185 10.86 -20.86 12.47
N ASN A 186 10.12 -20.06 13.23
CA ASN A 186 8.75 -19.65 12.89
C ASN A 186 8.69 -18.39 12.02
N THR A 187 9.80 -17.65 11.88
CA THR A 187 9.86 -16.45 11.06
C THR A 187 10.18 -16.80 9.61
N GLY A 188 9.26 -16.47 8.71
CA GLY A 188 9.41 -16.77 7.27
C GLY A 188 10.46 -15.90 6.59
N LEU A 189 11.14 -16.45 5.58
CA LEU A 189 12.11 -15.67 4.77
C LEU A 189 11.46 -14.45 4.11
N GLU A 190 10.20 -14.55 3.66
CA GLU A 190 9.50 -13.41 3.06
C GLU A 190 9.31 -12.26 4.06
N GLU A 191 9.02 -12.58 5.33
CA GLU A 191 8.86 -11.59 6.40
C GLU A 191 10.19 -10.88 6.71
N LEU A 192 11.28 -11.64 6.82
CA LEU A 192 12.63 -11.07 6.99
C LEU A 192 13.01 -10.14 5.85
N ARG A 193 12.70 -10.55 4.60
CA ARG A 193 12.96 -9.73 3.42
C ARG A 193 12.05 -8.51 3.36
N TYR A 194 10.79 -8.61 3.76
CA TYR A 194 9.90 -7.45 3.84
C TYR A 194 10.42 -6.43 4.86
N TRP A 195 10.86 -6.89 6.03
CA TRP A 195 11.46 -6.03 7.05
C TRP A 195 12.70 -5.29 6.58
N ASP A 196 13.59 -5.99 5.89
CA ASP A 196 14.81 -5.39 5.35
C ASP A 196 14.51 -4.47 4.15
N GLU A 197 13.75 -4.92 3.15
CA GLU A 197 13.63 -4.22 1.87
C GLU A 197 12.59 -3.09 1.82
N ALA A 198 11.50 -3.16 2.60
CA ALA A 198 10.41 -2.18 2.49
C ALA A 198 10.83 -0.72 2.73
N PRO A 199 11.72 -0.42 3.69
CA PRO A 199 12.27 0.93 3.87
C PRO A 199 13.00 1.52 2.65
N ASP A 200 13.49 0.69 1.71
CA ASP A 200 14.17 1.14 0.48
C ASP A 200 13.16 1.63 -0.58
N ASN A 201 11.88 1.37 -0.41
CA ASN A 201 10.85 1.62 -1.43
C ASN A 201 10.84 3.09 -1.91
N PRO A 202 10.86 4.13 -1.04
CA PRO A 202 10.92 5.51 -1.50
C PRO A 202 12.16 5.81 -2.36
N LYS A 203 13.33 5.25 -1.99
CA LYS A 203 14.57 5.41 -2.76
C LYS A 203 14.49 4.71 -4.12
N LYS A 204 13.96 3.49 -4.17
CA LYS A 204 13.78 2.74 -5.43
C LYS A 204 12.79 3.44 -6.37
N LEU A 205 11.72 4.03 -5.85
CA LEU A 205 10.79 4.86 -6.64
C LEU A 205 11.49 6.10 -7.20
N LEU A 206 12.29 6.79 -6.38
CA LEU A 206 13.08 7.95 -6.81
C LEU A 206 14.05 7.58 -7.94
N ASP A 207 14.83 6.51 -7.77
CA ASP A 207 15.81 6.04 -8.77
C ASP A 207 15.15 5.61 -10.09
N ALA A 208 13.94 5.05 -10.00
CA ALA A 208 13.14 4.70 -11.16
C ALA A 208 12.53 5.92 -11.88
N GLY A 209 12.61 7.12 -11.29
CA GLY A 209 12.01 8.35 -11.81
C GLY A 209 10.50 8.44 -11.60
N ILE A 210 9.96 7.70 -10.63
CA ILE A 210 8.52 7.68 -10.32
C ILE A 210 8.22 8.85 -9.37
N THR A 211 7.22 9.66 -9.72
CA THR A 211 6.76 10.76 -8.85
C THR A 211 5.98 10.19 -7.67
N PHE A 212 6.37 10.55 -6.44
CA PHE A 212 5.65 10.12 -5.24
C PHE A 212 5.50 11.22 -4.19
N ALA A 213 4.41 11.15 -3.43
CA ALA A 213 4.20 11.92 -2.21
C ALA A 213 4.09 10.97 -1.01
N LEU A 214 4.70 11.31 0.13
CA LEU A 214 4.64 10.47 1.33
C LEU A 214 3.34 10.74 2.11
N THR A 215 2.72 9.69 2.66
CA THR A 215 1.46 9.82 3.41
C THR A 215 1.48 9.08 4.74
N THR A 216 0.74 9.62 5.72
CA THR A 216 0.46 8.97 7.00
C THR A 216 -0.57 7.84 6.87
N ALA A 217 -1.18 7.65 5.70
CA ALA A 217 -2.15 6.57 5.47
C ALA A 217 -1.56 5.20 5.87
N THR A 218 -2.41 4.30 6.33
CA THR A 218 -2.09 2.95 6.83
C THR A 218 -1.32 2.87 8.16
N LEU A 219 -0.76 3.98 8.68
CA LEU A 219 -0.17 4.00 10.02
C LEU A 219 -1.26 3.87 11.09
N LYS A 220 -1.03 2.99 12.07
CA LYS A 220 -1.88 2.89 13.27
C LYS A 220 -1.81 4.17 14.11
N ASP A 221 -0.63 4.75 14.22
CA ASP A 221 -0.39 6.03 14.89
C ASP A 221 0.37 6.99 13.96
N PRO A 222 -0.30 8.06 13.47
CA PRO A 222 0.35 9.09 12.66
C PRO A 222 1.56 9.73 13.34
N ALA A 223 1.65 9.75 14.67
CA ALA A 223 2.79 10.34 15.38
C ALA A 223 4.13 9.65 15.09
N THR A 224 4.09 8.38 14.64
CA THR A 224 5.28 7.61 14.21
C THR A 224 5.81 8.01 12.83
N PHE A 225 5.04 8.79 12.06
CA PHE A 225 5.39 9.14 10.68
C PHE A 225 6.79 9.75 10.51
N PRO A 226 7.24 10.73 11.32
CA PRO A 226 8.59 11.28 11.19
C PRO A 226 9.69 10.23 11.35
N GLU A 227 9.51 9.27 12.26
CA GLU A 227 10.45 8.15 12.44
C GLU A 227 10.53 7.29 11.18
N LYS A 228 9.39 6.95 10.58
CA LYS A 228 9.36 6.16 9.35
C LYS A 228 10.00 6.89 8.17
N VAL A 229 9.78 8.20 8.02
CA VAL A 229 10.47 9.01 7.00
C VAL A 229 11.98 9.03 7.23
N ARG A 230 12.44 9.17 8.48
CA ARG A 230 13.86 9.05 8.84
C ARG A 230 14.42 7.69 8.47
N LYS A 231 13.69 6.60 8.73
CA LYS A 231 14.08 5.24 8.32
C LYS A 231 14.29 5.16 6.80
N ALA A 232 13.43 5.76 5.98
CA ALA A 232 13.64 5.81 4.53
C ALA A 232 14.91 6.61 4.12
N ILE A 233 15.23 7.69 4.84
CA ILE A 233 16.44 8.49 4.62
C ILE A 233 17.70 7.70 5.02
N GLU A 234 17.67 6.98 6.16
CA GLU A 234 18.74 6.06 6.58
C GLU A 234 18.97 4.94 5.55
N ARG A 235 17.97 4.66 4.72
CA ARG A 235 17.98 3.65 3.63
C ARG A 235 18.28 4.26 2.26
N GLY A 236 18.74 5.51 2.23
CA GLY A 236 19.31 6.14 1.06
C GLY A 236 18.40 7.14 0.34
N LEU A 237 17.17 7.40 0.81
CA LEU A 237 16.36 8.50 0.28
C LEU A 237 17.04 9.85 0.60
N PRO A 238 17.36 10.70 -0.40
CA PRO A 238 17.89 12.04 -0.14
C PRO A 238 16.91 12.88 0.68
N ARG A 239 17.43 13.68 1.62
CA ARG A 239 16.61 14.53 2.50
C ARG A 239 15.76 15.53 1.72
N GLU A 240 16.32 16.09 0.66
CA GLU A 240 15.66 17.04 -0.22
C GLU A 240 14.49 16.39 -0.97
N ALA A 241 14.67 15.13 -1.41
CA ALA A 241 13.60 14.36 -2.04
C ALA A 241 12.50 13.99 -1.03
N ALA A 242 12.87 13.62 0.21
CA ALA A 242 11.93 13.37 1.29
C ALA A 242 11.10 14.63 1.60
N LEU A 243 11.74 15.81 1.69
CA LEU A 243 11.06 17.07 1.92
C LEU A 243 10.13 17.42 0.75
N ALA A 244 10.61 17.31 -0.49
CA ALA A 244 9.81 17.55 -1.68
C ALA A 244 8.57 16.65 -1.74
N ALA A 245 8.69 15.38 -1.35
CA ALA A 245 7.59 14.42 -1.28
C ALA A 245 6.56 14.74 -0.17
N LEU A 246 6.89 15.64 0.76
CA LEU A 246 5.99 16.16 1.80
C LEU A 246 5.44 17.57 1.47
N THR A 247 6.10 18.32 0.59
CA THR A 247 5.79 19.73 0.32
C THR A 247 5.45 19.98 -1.15
N THR A 248 6.43 20.10 -2.02
CA THR A 248 6.26 20.56 -3.41
C THR A 248 5.51 19.56 -4.28
N VAL A 249 5.76 18.25 -4.11
CA VAL A 249 5.10 17.21 -4.90
C VAL A 249 3.60 17.14 -4.62
N PRO A 250 3.14 16.95 -3.36
CA PRO A 250 1.70 16.94 -3.08
C PRO A 250 1.01 18.27 -3.43
N ALA A 251 1.69 19.42 -3.26
CA ALA A 251 1.14 20.72 -3.65
C ALA A 251 0.88 20.80 -5.16
N LYS A 252 1.83 20.32 -5.99
CA LYS A 252 1.67 20.26 -7.44
C LYS A 252 0.59 19.27 -7.87
N LEU A 253 0.57 18.07 -7.28
CA LEU A 253 -0.46 17.07 -7.59
C LEU A 253 -1.86 17.61 -7.29
N CYS A 254 -2.06 18.23 -6.12
CA CYS A 254 -3.35 18.83 -5.76
C CYS A 254 -3.64 20.16 -6.49
N GLY A 255 -2.69 20.71 -7.25
CA GLY A 255 -2.79 21.99 -7.92
C GLY A 255 -3.04 23.16 -6.95
N ILE A 256 -2.28 23.18 -5.86
CA ILE A 256 -2.24 24.25 -4.84
C ILE A 256 -0.83 24.84 -4.71
N ASP A 257 0.08 24.52 -5.63
CA ASP A 257 1.48 24.95 -5.65
C ASP A 257 1.65 26.47 -5.67
N GLN A 258 0.67 27.21 -6.19
CA GLN A 258 0.64 28.67 -6.13
C GLN A 258 0.36 29.23 -4.73
N LYS A 259 -0.19 28.41 -3.82
CA LYS A 259 -0.58 28.79 -2.46
C LYS A 259 0.29 28.14 -1.37
N ALA A 260 0.80 26.93 -1.60
CA ALA A 260 1.50 26.12 -0.60
C ALA A 260 2.65 25.30 -1.22
N GLY A 261 3.46 24.67 -0.37
CA GLY A 261 4.54 23.75 -0.77
C GLY A 261 5.94 24.36 -0.85
N THR A 262 6.06 25.69 -0.84
CA THR A 262 7.33 26.42 -0.73
C THR A 262 7.16 27.67 0.14
N LEU A 263 8.28 28.24 0.59
CA LEU A 263 8.32 29.51 1.33
C LEU A 263 8.66 30.67 0.39
N ASP A 264 7.67 31.08 -0.42
CA ASP A 264 7.80 32.21 -1.34
C ASP A 264 6.89 33.38 -0.92
N ALA A 265 7.27 34.60 -1.28
CA ALA A 265 6.44 35.78 -1.03
C ALA A 265 5.06 35.63 -1.70
N GLY A 266 3.98 35.89 -0.95
CA GLY A 266 2.60 35.80 -1.42
C GLY A 266 1.92 34.44 -1.24
N LYS A 267 2.64 33.40 -0.81
CA LYS A 267 2.05 32.10 -0.44
C LYS A 267 1.46 32.12 0.97
N LEU A 268 0.62 31.14 1.29
CA LEU A 268 0.07 30.96 2.64
C LEU A 268 1.22 30.74 3.63
N ALA A 269 1.11 31.37 4.79
CA ALA A 269 2.11 31.27 5.87
C ALA A 269 1.96 29.93 6.62
N ASN A 270 2.21 28.84 5.89
CA ASN A 270 2.19 27.46 6.33
C ASN A 270 3.64 26.97 6.51
N PHE A 271 4.11 26.85 7.76
CA PHE A 271 5.48 26.45 8.05
C PHE A 271 5.62 25.84 9.44
N VAL A 272 6.78 25.22 9.70
CA VAL A 272 7.11 24.64 11.00
C VAL A 272 8.38 25.28 11.55
N VAL A 273 8.47 25.36 12.87
CA VAL A 273 9.67 25.77 13.59
C VAL A 273 10.15 24.57 14.41
N ALA A 274 11.36 24.10 14.11
CA ALA A 274 12.02 23.00 14.81
C ALA A 274 13.29 23.49 15.52
N ASP A 275 13.72 22.77 16.56
CA ASP A 275 14.93 23.07 17.31
C ASP A 275 16.24 22.55 16.68
N SER A 276 16.12 21.74 15.63
CA SER A 276 17.24 21.23 14.82
C SER A 276 16.76 20.88 13.40
N GLU A 277 17.64 20.29 12.58
CA GLU A 277 17.31 19.84 11.21
C GLU A 277 16.05 18.94 11.22
N ILE A 278 15.14 19.12 10.25
CA ILE A 278 13.78 18.55 10.27
C ILE A 278 13.79 17.01 10.39
N PHE A 279 14.73 16.35 9.72
CA PHE A 279 14.86 14.89 9.74
C PHE A 279 15.87 14.37 10.77
N SER A 280 16.40 15.22 11.66
CA SER A 280 17.27 14.75 12.75
C SER A 280 16.49 13.88 13.74
N GLU A 281 17.16 12.90 14.35
CA GLU A 281 16.59 12.07 15.42
C GLU A 281 16.14 12.94 16.62
N LYS A 282 16.92 14.01 16.88
CA LYS A 282 16.71 14.98 17.95
C LYS A 282 15.72 16.09 17.60
N SER A 283 15.29 16.16 16.34
CA SER A 283 14.37 17.20 15.89
C SER A 283 13.05 17.14 16.65
N ARG A 284 12.63 18.28 17.19
CA ARG A 284 11.31 18.48 17.78
C ARG A 284 10.68 19.69 17.10
N ILE A 285 9.52 19.46 16.49
CA ILE A 285 8.65 20.54 16.03
C ILE A 285 8.09 21.23 17.27
N ARG A 286 8.42 22.52 17.41
CA ARG A 286 7.97 23.37 18.51
C ARG A 286 6.68 24.06 18.15
N GLU A 287 6.61 24.53 16.92
CA GLU A 287 5.50 25.32 16.42
C GLU A 287 5.14 24.89 15.01
N THR A 288 3.84 24.83 14.75
CA THR A 288 3.28 24.68 13.42
C THR A 288 2.42 25.91 13.15
N TRP A 289 2.67 26.58 12.04
CA TRP A 289 1.95 27.78 11.64
C TRP A 289 1.05 27.42 10.47
N VAL A 290 -0.24 27.74 10.60
CA VAL A 290 -1.26 27.50 9.55
C VAL A 290 -1.90 28.84 9.23
N GLU A 291 -1.73 29.30 7.99
CA GLU A 291 -2.16 30.63 7.52
C GLU A 291 -1.69 31.78 8.43
N GLY A 292 -0.50 31.65 9.01
CA GLY A 292 0.06 32.65 9.92
C GLY A 292 -0.47 32.58 11.35
N LYS A 293 -1.38 31.65 11.67
CA LYS A 293 -1.78 31.36 13.05
C LYS A 293 -0.84 30.34 13.68
N ARG A 294 -0.29 30.69 14.83
CA ARG A 294 0.65 29.87 15.60
C ARG A 294 -0.06 28.78 16.38
N TYR A 295 0.42 27.54 16.25
CA TYR A 295 0.04 26.40 17.08
C TYR A 295 1.27 25.87 17.80
N GLU A 296 1.28 25.97 19.12
CA GLU A 296 2.34 25.39 19.94
C GLU A 296 2.12 23.87 20.06
N VAL A 297 3.09 23.09 19.59
CA VAL A 297 3.05 21.62 19.65
C VAL A 297 3.64 21.13 20.97
N LYS A 298 4.78 21.70 21.34
CA LYS A 298 5.45 21.47 22.62
C LYS A 298 5.94 22.83 23.14
N PRO A 299 5.29 23.41 24.17
CA PRO A 299 5.73 24.69 24.70
C PRO A 299 7.16 24.58 25.19
N LYS A 300 7.97 25.60 24.87
CA LYS A 300 9.31 25.70 25.44
C LYS A 300 9.14 25.88 26.95
N PRO A 301 9.76 25.05 27.80
CA PRO A 301 9.65 25.26 29.23
C PRO A 301 10.19 26.65 29.57
N GLU A 302 9.45 27.38 30.41
CA GLU A 302 9.80 28.73 30.85
C GLU A 302 11.21 28.77 31.46
N VAL A 303 11.61 27.69 32.12
CA VAL A 303 12.95 27.45 32.65
C VAL A 303 13.52 26.19 32.01
N ASP A 304 14.67 26.29 31.33
CA ASP A 304 15.42 25.11 30.90
C ASP A 304 16.13 24.49 32.12
N PRO A 305 15.73 23.30 32.60
CA PRO A 305 16.34 22.70 33.79
C PRO A 305 17.77 22.21 33.53
N ARG A 306 18.23 22.12 32.29
CA ARG A 306 19.54 21.55 31.94
C ARG A 306 20.67 22.52 32.23
N GLY A 307 21.77 22.01 32.77
CA GLY A 307 22.94 22.79 33.16
C GLY A 307 23.52 22.28 34.46
N THR A 308 24.44 23.05 35.02
CA THR A 308 25.07 22.75 36.30
C THR A 308 24.47 23.63 37.37
N TRP A 309 24.09 23.02 38.49
CA TRP A 309 23.40 23.65 39.62
C TRP A 309 24.16 23.38 40.90
N GLN A 310 24.51 24.42 41.63
CA GLN A 310 25.11 24.31 42.94
C GLN A 310 24.02 24.32 44.01
N ALA A 311 23.77 23.19 44.67
CA ALA A 311 22.75 23.05 45.70
C ALA A 311 23.36 23.13 47.10
N ALA A 312 22.89 24.09 47.90
CA ALA A 312 23.14 24.16 49.33
C ALA A 312 22.04 23.39 50.08
N LEU A 313 22.43 22.52 51.00
CA LEU A 313 21.52 21.68 51.77
C LEU A 313 21.52 22.12 53.24
N SER A 314 20.34 22.20 53.85
CA SER A 314 20.15 22.55 55.25
C SER A 314 19.41 21.43 55.96
N GLY A 315 20.06 20.83 56.97
CA GLY A 315 19.53 19.67 57.70
C GLY A 315 19.93 18.31 57.13
N ALA A 316 20.80 18.27 56.12
CA ALA A 316 21.42 17.06 55.60
C ALA A 316 22.82 16.82 56.22
N PRO A 317 23.37 15.60 56.18
CA PRO A 317 24.75 15.30 56.62
C PRO A 317 25.86 16.02 55.82
N VAL A 318 25.50 16.75 54.76
CA VAL A 318 26.41 17.44 53.86
C VAL A 318 25.86 18.82 53.52
N ASP A 319 26.73 19.82 53.41
CA ASP A 319 26.29 21.22 53.23
C ASP A 319 26.00 21.59 51.77
N SER A 320 26.61 20.89 50.81
CA SER A 320 26.39 21.17 49.39
C SER A 320 26.70 19.99 48.47
N ILE A 321 26.01 20.00 47.33
CA ILE A 321 26.18 19.09 46.20
C ILE A 321 26.08 19.88 44.88
N THR A 322 26.67 19.36 43.82
CA THR A 322 26.54 19.91 42.46
C THR A 322 25.67 18.96 41.64
N ILE A 323 24.59 19.46 41.03
CA ILE A 323 23.68 18.68 40.19
C ILE A 323 23.93 19.09 38.73
N VAL A 324 24.28 18.12 37.88
CA VAL A 324 24.48 18.34 36.44
C VAL A 324 23.33 17.68 35.70
N LEU A 325 22.54 18.47 34.98
CA LEU A 325 21.37 18.04 34.20
C LEU A 325 21.65 18.21 32.71
N LYS A 326 21.38 17.17 31.92
CA LYS A 326 21.61 17.12 30.47
C LYS A 326 20.56 16.24 29.78
N GLY A 327 20.68 16.10 28.46
CA GLY A 327 19.78 15.27 27.65
C GLY A 327 18.56 16.03 27.15
N ASP A 328 17.54 15.27 26.75
CA ASP A 328 16.25 15.81 26.32
C ASP A 328 15.45 16.30 27.54
N ILE A 329 14.71 17.38 27.40
CA ILE A 329 13.88 17.94 28.49
C ILE A 329 12.80 16.94 28.93
N ASP A 330 12.26 16.18 27.98
CA ASP A 330 11.23 15.15 28.23
C ASP A 330 11.83 13.84 28.77
N ALA A 331 13.16 13.68 28.71
CA ALA A 331 13.89 12.48 29.13
C ALA A 331 15.23 12.87 29.75
N LEU A 332 15.16 13.70 30.81
CA LEU A 332 16.33 14.27 31.45
C LEU A 332 17.25 13.17 31.98
N GLN A 333 18.55 13.46 31.95
CA GLN A 333 19.58 12.65 32.56
C GLN A 333 20.51 13.56 33.36
N GLY A 334 21.24 13.00 34.31
CA GLY A 334 22.17 13.82 35.08
C GLY A 334 23.00 13.06 36.09
N THR A 335 23.85 13.82 36.76
CA THR A 335 24.74 13.32 37.82
C THR A 335 24.74 14.28 39.00
N VAL A 336 24.93 13.74 40.21
CA VAL A 336 25.24 14.53 41.40
C VAL A 336 26.72 14.37 41.71
N LYS A 337 27.41 15.48 41.99
CA LYS A 337 28.84 15.53 42.27
C LYS A 337 29.11 16.18 43.63
N ARG A 338 30.11 15.67 44.35
CA ARG A 338 30.65 16.30 45.56
C ARG A 338 32.09 15.85 45.79
N ARG A 339 33.00 16.80 46.09
CA ARG A 339 34.43 16.54 46.40
C ARG A 339 35.12 15.59 45.39
N GLY A 340 34.87 15.79 44.10
CA GLY A 340 35.48 14.99 43.02
C GLY A 340 34.86 13.62 42.76
N LYS A 341 33.87 13.19 43.57
CA LYS A 341 33.09 11.97 43.33
C LYS A 341 31.77 12.29 42.64
N GLU A 342 31.28 11.38 41.80
CA GLU A 342 30.02 11.54 41.08
C GLU A 342 29.15 10.28 41.13
N THR A 343 27.84 10.49 41.03
CA THR A 343 26.81 9.44 40.97
C THR A 343 25.75 9.81 39.95
N LYS A 344 25.22 8.81 39.24
CA LYS A 344 24.14 9.05 38.28
C LYS A 344 22.82 9.28 39.01
N LEU A 345 21.99 10.15 38.45
CA LEU A 345 20.59 10.25 38.86
C LEU A 345 19.89 8.94 38.49
N GLY A 346 19.18 8.34 39.45
CA GLY A 346 18.33 7.18 39.23
C GLY A 346 16.99 7.56 38.59
N THR A 347 16.41 8.68 39.03
CA THR A 347 15.23 9.29 38.39
C THR A 347 15.46 10.78 38.29
N VAL A 348 15.08 11.39 37.18
CA VAL A 348 14.96 12.84 37.08
C VAL A 348 13.83 13.20 36.13
N SER A 349 12.98 14.13 36.55
CA SER A 349 11.93 14.68 35.71
C SER A 349 11.68 16.15 36.05
N PHE A 350 11.22 16.90 35.05
CA PHE A 350 10.87 18.30 35.19
C PHE A 350 9.55 18.54 34.45
N SER A 351 8.53 18.98 35.17
CA SER A 351 7.21 19.33 34.63
C SER A 351 6.67 20.51 35.43
N ASP A 352 6.08 21.51 34.77
CA ASP A 352 5.38 22.63 35.44
C ASP A 352 6.21 23.29 36.55
N LEU A 353 7.47 23.61 36.25
CA LEU A 353 8.45 24.17 37.18
C LEU A 353 8.88 23.23 38.32
N LEU A 354 8.30 22.04 38.46
CA LEU A 354 8.64 21.06 39.49
C LEU A 354 9.73 20.10 38.99
N ILE A 355 10.89 20.11 39.63
CA ILE A 355 11.92 19.10 39.47
C ILE A 355 11.76 18.00 40.51
N LYS A 356 11.87 16.74 40.08
CA LYS A 356 11.97 15.56 40.94
C LYS A 356 13.25 14.82 40.58
N LEU A 357 14.04 14.44 41.56
CA LEU A 357 15.26 13.67 41.33
C LEU A 357 15.53 12.66 42.45
N SER A 358 16.16 11.55 42.09
CA SER A 358 16.64 10.53 43.02
C SER A 358 18.03 10.05 42.62
N PHE A 359 18.84 9.64 43.59
CA PHE A 359 20.17 9.09 43.34
C PHE A 359 20.65 8.24 44.52
N ASN A 360 21.62 7.35 44.28
CA ASN A 360 22.37 6.74 45.37
C ASN A 360 23.42 7.76 45.85
N GLY A 361 23.31 8.15 47.12
CA GLY A 361 24.14 9.15 47.75
C GLY A 361 25.44 8.63 48.39
N ASP A 362 25.67 7.31 48.47
CA ASP A 362 26.83 6.69 49.15
C ASP A 362 28.15 7.33 48.69
N THR A 363 28.23 7.57 47.38
CA THR A 363 29.37 8.18 46.67
C THR A 363 29.55 9.67 46.93
N VAL A 364 28.49 10.38 47.35
CA VAL A 364 28.49 11.82 47.66
C VAL A 364 28.32 12.10 49.17
N GLY A 365 28.39 11.07 50.01
CA GLY A 365 28.35 11.19 51.47
C GLY A 365 26.94 11.40 52.04
N LEU A 366 25.92 10.95 51.31
CA LEU A 366 24.52 10.88 51.73
C LEU A 366 24.11 9.40 51.75
N ASP A 367 23.87 8.79 52.89
CA ASP A 367 23.66 7.33 52.98
C ASP A 367 22.49 6.85 52.08
N LYS A 368 22.74 5.84 51.24
CA LYS A 368 21.77 5.15 50.37
C LYS A 368 20.98 6.09 49.44
N VAL A 369 19.71 5.76 49.17
CA VAL A 369 18.88 6.46 48.19
C VAL A 369 18.37 7.77 48.76
N ILE A 370 18.63 8.86 48.04
CA ILE A 370 18.15 10.21 48.35
C ILE A 370 17.08 10.58 47.34
N ARG A 371 16.01 11.21 47.81
CA ARG A 371 14.93 11.76 46.98
C ARG A 371 14.83 13.25 47.21
N MET A 372 14.73 14.03 46.14
CA MET A 372 14.59 15.48 46.23
C MET A 372 13.49 15.94 45.28
N SER A 373 12.74 16.95 45.70
CA SER A 373 11.81 17.69 44.85
C SER A 373 11.98 19.18 45.08
N GLY A 374 11.70 20.00 44.08
CA GLY A 374 11.79 21.45 44.22
C GLY A 374 11.15 22.20 43.07
N THR A 375 10.86 23.48 43.28
CA THR A 375 10.24 24.37 42.29
C THR A 375 11.28 25.31 41.71
N ALA A 376 11.24 25.51 40.39
CA ALA A 376 12.07 26.45 39.64
C ALA A 376 11.60 27.89 39.84
N PHE A 377 12.56 28.77 40.08
CA PHE A 377 12.39 30.23 40.09
C PHE A 377 13.54 30.85 39.27
N GLY A 378 13.39 30.86 37.95
CA GLY A 378 14.43 31.33 37.02
C GLY A 378 15.72 30.50 37.11
N GLU A 379 16.77 31.10 37.65
CA GLU A 379 18.10 30.49 37.82
C GLU A 379 18.28 29.77 39.17
N LYS A 380 17.18 29.47 39.86
CA LYS A 380 17.18 28.77 41.15
C LYS A 380 16.18 27.61 41.21
N PHE A 381 16.49 26.60 42.01
CA PHE A 381 15.49 25.66 42.52
C PHE A 381 15.41 25.75 44.04
N VAL A 382 14.21 25.65 44.59
CA VAL A 382 13.97 25.62 46.03
C VAL A 382 13.08 24.43 46.36
N GLY A 383 13.47 23.63 47.34
CA GLY A 383 12.67 22.46 47.69
C GLY A 383 13.14 21.69 48.92
N THR A 384 12.66 20.46 49.01
CA THR A 384 12.96 19.53 50.10
C THR A 384 13.56 18.24 49.54
N GLY A 385 14.32 17.55 50.39
CA GLY A 385 14.78 16.20 50.14
C GLY A 385 14.58 15.31 51.35
N GLU A 386 14.60 14.01 51.11
CA GLU A 386 14.39 12.96 52.09
C GLU A 386 15.59 12.01 52.04
N LEU A 387 16.18 11.76 53.22
CA LEU A 387 17.24 10.78 53.41
C LEU A 387 16.64 9.36 53.50
N SER A 388 17.49 8.34 53.38
CA SER A 388 17.03 6.94 53.46
C SER A 388 16.42 6.53 54.80
N ASP A 389 16.67 7.32 55.85
CA ASP A 389 16.10 7.12 57.20
C ASP A 389 14.81 7.94 57.44
N GLY A 390 14.28 8.60 56.42
CA GLY A 390 13.04 9.39 56.46
C GLY A 390 13.21 10.82 56.96
N ARG A 391 14.41 11.26 57.37
CA ARG A 391 14.65 12.66 57.74
C ARG A 391 14.56 13.57 56.51
N ILE A 392 13.90 14.70 56.69
CA ILE A 392 13.71 15.72 55.65
C ILE A 392 14.77 16.82 55.80
N PHE A 393 15.36 17.25 54.68
CA PHE A 393 16.23 18.42 54.60
C PHE A 393 15.67 19.43 53.58
N LYS A 394 16.07 20.70 53.71
CA LYS A 394 15.77 21.74 52.73
C LYS A 394 16.95 21.93 51.79
N TRP A 395 16.68 22.32 50.55
CA TRP A 395 17.74 22.65 49.62
C TRP A 395 17.38 23.86 48.76
N VAL A 396 18.40 24.65 48.44
CA VAL A 396 18.33 25.75 47.49
C VAL A 396 19.48 25.57 46.52
N SER A 397 19.20 25.56 45.23
CA SER A 397 20.23 25.53 44.20
C SER A 397 20.22 26.78 43.36
N THR A 398 21.41 27.18 42.89
CA THR A 398 21.61 28.26 41.92
C THR A 398 22.37 27.71 40.72
N ARG A 399 21.99 28.10 39.50
CA ARG A 399 22.68 27.67 38.29
C ARG A 399 24.10 28.25 38.25
N SER A 400 25.10 27.39 38.10
CA SER A 400 26.49 27.78 37.91
C SER A 400 26.89 27.78 36.42
N ASP A 401 26.30 26.91 35.60
CA ASP A 401 26.52 26.88 34.14
C ASP A 401 25.25 26.52 33.38
N ARG A 402 25.00 27.20 32.26
CA ARG A 402 23.90 26.86 31.34
C ARG A 402 24.29 25.66 30.48
N PHE A 403 23.33 24.76 30.23
CA PHE A 403 23.52 23.73 29.23
C PHE A 403 23.76 24.36 27.86
N ARG A 404 24.88 24.02 27.25
CA ARG A 404 25.16 24.33 25.85
C ARG A 404 24.94 23.03 25.09
N PRO A 405 23.91 22.95 24.23
CA PRO A 405 23.78 21.79 23.36
C PRO A 405 25.07 21.69 22.55
N GLU A 406 25.69 20.52 22.56
CA GLU A 406 26.76 20.24 21.61
C GLU A 406 26.18 20.47 20.20
N PRO A 407 26.93 21.08 19.27
CA PRO A 407 26.49 21.16 17.88
C PRO A 407 26.09 19.75 17.44
N ASP A 408 25.01 19.62 16.66
CA ASP A 408 24.58 18.31 16.15
C ASP A 408 25.60 17.84 15.11
N THR A 409 26.77 17.38 15.58
CA THR A 409 27.87 16.83 14.79
C THR A 409 27.65 15.34 14.54
N VAL A 410 26.41 14.86 14.70
CA VAL A 410 26.05 13.48 14.37
C VAL A 410 26.31 13.33 12.88
N LYS A 411 27.46 12.73 12.56
CA LYS A 411 27.78 12.31 11.21
C LYS A 411 26.58 11.51 10.68
N PRO A 412 26.15 11.73 9.44
CA PRO A 412 25.09 10.93 8.84
C PRO A 412 25.41 9.45 9.11
N LYS A 413 24.48 8.72 9.73
CA LYS A 413 24.62 7.26 9.82
C LYS A 413 24.86 6.76 8.38
N PRO A 414 25.82 5.86 8.15
CA PRO A 414 26.05 5.33 6.82
C PRO A 414 24.74 4.73 6.30
N THR A 415 24.41 5.02 5.04
CA THR A 415 23.23 4.45 4.39
C THR A 415 23.36 2.94 4.38
N LEU A 416 22.37 2.24 4.92
CA LEU A 416 22.32 0.78 4.92
C LEU A 416 21.35 0.37 3.82
N PRO A 417 21.79 -0.06 2.62
CA PRO A 417 20.88 -0.61 1.62
C PRO A 417 20.33 -1.98 2.07
N ALA A 418 19.31 -2.48 1.37
CA ALA A 418 18.85 -3.85 1.55
C ALA A 418 19.98 -4.86 1.44
N SER A 419 19.94 -5.85 2.34
CA SER A 419 20.88 -6.95 2.44
C SER A 419 20.69 -7.96 1.30
N PHE A 420 19.47 -8.03 0.73
CA PHE A 420 19.11 -8.96 -0.34
C PHE A 420 18.84 -8.23 -1.66
N GLY A 421 19.32 -8.81 -2.76
CA GLY A 421 18.92 -8.41 -4.11
C GLY A 421 17.48 -8.82 -4.41
N SER A 422 16.78 -8.08 -5.26
CA SER A 422 15.39 -8.36 -5.61
C SER A 422 15.22 -9.71 -6.31
N VAL A 423 14.15 -10.43 -5.94
CA VAL A 423 13.76 -11.70 -6.54
C VAL A 423 12.27 -11.69 -6.89
N TYR A 424 11.91 -12.48 -7.89
CA TYR A 424 10.61 -12.46 -8.52
C TYR A 424 10.08 -13.89 -8.72
N PRO A 425 8.93 -14.24 -8.12
CA PRO A 425 8.22 -13.54 -7.05
C PRO A 425 9.05 -13.38 -5.77
N PRO A 426 8.67 -12.51 -4.82
CA PRO A 426 9.28 -12.45 -3.50
C PRO A 426 9.26 -13.82 -2.79
N GLY A 427 10.28 -14.10 -1.97
CA GLY A 427 10.35 -15.31 -1.14
C GLY A 427 11.36 -16.35 -1.61
N ALA A 428 11.28 -17.56 -1.02
CA ALA A 428 12.33 -18.58 -1.10
C ALA A 428 12.55 -19.17 -2.51
N PHE A 429 11.52 -19.14 -3.36
CA PHE A 429 11.58 -19.69 -4.73
C PHE A 429 11.68 -18.61 -5.81
N GLY A 430 11.85 -17.35 -5.40
CA GLY A 430 12.01 -16.21 -6.30
C GLY A 430 13.29 -16.28 -7.13
N ARG A 431 13.27 -15.69 -8.33
CA ARG A 431 14.44 -15.61 -9.22
C ARG A 431 14.86 -14.17 -9.41
N ALA A 432 16.17 -13.91 -9.42
CA ALA A 432 16.70 -12.57 -9.67
C ALA A 432 16.40 -12.06 -11.11
N LYS A 433 16.33 -12.99 -12.07
CA LYS A 433 15.96 -12.71 -13.46
C LYS A 433 15.17 -13.89 -14.04
N LEU A 434 14.42 -13.63 -15.11
CA LEU A 434 13.77 -14.67 -15.88
C LEU A 434 14.80 -15.64 -16.50
N PRO A 435 14.45 -16.91 -16.74
CA PRO A 435 15.34 -17.87 -17.38
C PRO A 435 15.78 -17.41 -18.76
N GLU A 436 17.06 -17.58 -19.08
CA GLU A 436 17.58 -17.31 -20.40
C GLU A 436 17.08 -18.38 -21.39
N GLN A 437 16.62 -17.92 -22.55
CA GLN A 437 16.16 -18.80 -23.62
C GLN A 437 17.30 -19.02 -24.62
N PRO A 438 17.87 -20.24 -24.72
CA PRO A 438 18.94 -20.51 -25.66
C PRO A 438 18.44 -20.41 -27.10
N GLN A 439 19.30 -19.92 -28.00
CA GLN A 439 19.00 -19.86 -29.43
C GLN A 439 18.82 -21.27 -30.02
N HIS A 440 19.69 -22.20 -29.62
CA HIS A 440 19.62 -23.61 -30.00
C HIS A 440 19.75 -24.48 -28.74
N LEU A 441 18.88 -25.48 -28.62
CA LEU A 441 18.91 -26.51 -27.60
C LEU A 441 18.70 -27.86 -28.29
N ILE A 442 19.52 -28.85 -27.98
CA ILE A 442 19.31 -30.22 -28.45
C ILE A 442 19.33 -31.18 -27.26
N ILE A 443 18.28 -31.98 -27.13
CA ILE A 443 18.22 -33.08 -26.17
C ILE A 443 18.52 -34.36 -26.94
N LYS A 444 19.53 -35.12 -26.51
CA LYS A 444 20.06 -36.29 -27.21
C LYS A 444 19.62 -37.60 -26.58
N ASN A 445 19.39 -38.63 -27.38
CA ASN A 445 19.19 -40.02 -26.91
C ASN A 445 18.07 -40.20 -25.85
N ALA A 446 16.97 -39.47 -25.98
CA ALA A 446 15.81 -39.59 -25.10
C ALA A 446 14.76 -40.56 -25.65
N THR A 447 13.85 -41.02 -24.78
CA THR A 447 12.57 -41.58 -25.23
C THR A 447 11.58 -40.45 -25.44
N VAL A 448 11.20 -40.16 -26.69
CA VAL A 448 10.30 -39.05 -27.05
C VAL A 448 8.89 -39.57 -27.32
N TRP A 449 7.93 -39.13 -26.52
CA TRP A 449 6.50 -39.31 -26.74
C TRP A 449 5.99 -38.13 -27.58
N THR A 450 5.85 -38.34 -28.89
CA THR A 450 5.49 -37.23 -29.81
C THR A 450 4.04 -36.79 -29.65
N SER A 451 3.18 -37.63 -29.07
CA SER A 451 1.73 -37.45 -28.98
C SER A 451 1.07 -37.18 -30.35
N GLY A 452 1.74 -37.57 -31.43
CA GLY A 452 1.27 -37.48 -32.80
C GLY A 452 1.45 -38.81 -33.54
N PRO A 453 1.32 -38.83 -34.87
CA PRO A 453 1.33 -40.06 -35.67
C PRO A 453 2.62 -40.89 -35.54
N GLN A 454 3.76 -40.26 -35.20
CA GLN A 454 5.04 -40.94 -35.01
C GLN A 454 5.10 -41.77 -33.72
N GLY A 455 4.15 -41.58 -32.79
CA GLY A 455 4.09 -42.35 -31.54
C GLY A 455 5.31 -42.14 -30.63
N LYS A 456 5.75 -43.23 -29.99
CA LYS A 456 6.90 -43.27 -29.08
C LYS A 456 8.16 -43.57 -29.87
N LEU A 457 9.16 -42.69 -29.77
CA LEU A 457 10.48 -42.85 -30.40
C LEU A 457 11.53 -43.13 -29.31
N GLU A 458 12.25 -44.24 -29.41
CA GLU A 458 13.34 -44.58 -28.49
C GLU A 458 14.68 -44.11 -29.06
N HIS A 459 15.60 -43.66 -28.21
CA HIS A 459 16.92 -43.14 -28.60
C HIS A 459 16.87 -41.92 -29.55
N ALA A 460 15.80 -41.12 -29.46
CA ALA A 460 15.57 -39.96 -30.30
C ALA A 460 16.22 -38.68 -29.77
N ASP A 461 16.43 -37.74 -30.68
CA ASP A 461 16.89 -36.39 -30.42
C ASP A 461 15.73 -35.39 -30.64
N LEU A 462 15.70 -34.33 -29.82
CA LEU A 462 14.81 -33.18 -29.95
C LEU A 462 15.64 -31.91 -30.14
N LEU A 463 15.54 -31.28 -31.31
CA LEU A 463 16.13 -29.97 -31.59
C LEU A 463 15.10 -28.87 -31.38
N VAL A 464 15.46 -27.87 -30.57
CA VAL A 464 14.69 -26.68 -30.28
C VAL A 464 15.47 -25.45 -30.78
N GLU A 465 14.80 -24.58 -31.52
CA GLU A 465 15.34 -23.33 -32.03
C GLU A 465 14.45 -22.17 -31.58
N SER A 466 15.03 -21.19 -30.89
CA SER A 466 14.31 -20.02 -30.39
C SER A 466 12.99 -20.39 -29.67
N GLY A 467 13.06 -21.42 -28.83
CA GLY A 467 11.93 -21.93 -28.02
C GLY A 467 10.86 -22.72 -28.78
N LYS A 468 11.07 -23.01 -30.07
CA LYS A 468 10.19 -23.85 -30.88
C LYS A 468 10.86 -25.18 -31.19
N ILE A 469 10.10 -26.26 -31.20
CA ILE A 469 10.61 -27.55 -31.68
C ILE A 469 10.89 -27.42 -33.18
N ALA A 470 12.15 -27.55 -33.58
CA ALA A 470 12.57 -27.51 -34.96
C ALA A 470 12.53 -28.89 -35.61
N LYS A 471 13.04 -29.92 -34.90
CA LYS A 471 13.07 -31.31 -35.39
C LYS A 471 12.97 -32.31 -34.24
N VAL A 472 12.33 -33.45 -34.52
CA VAL A 472 12.33 -34.67 -33.69
C VAL A 472 12.80 -35.80 -34.60
N GLY A 473 13.79 -36.59 -34.17
CA GLY A 473 14.28 -37.70 -34.99
C GLY A 473 15.56 -38.32 -34.45
N MET A 474 16.15 -39.26 -35.17
CA MET A 474 17.39 -39.92 -34.76
C MET A 474 18.61 -39.16 -35.28
N HIS A 475 19.70 -39.16 -34.50
CA HIS A 475 21.01 -38.68 -34.92
C HIS A 475 21.01 -37.25 -35.51
N LEU A 476 20.24 -36.34 -34.92
CA LEU A 476 20.14 -34.96 -35.41
C LEU A 476 21.48 -34.22 -35.25
N ALA A 477 21.92 -33.44 -36.25
CA ALA A 477 23.10 -32.61 -36.08
C ALA A 477 22.86 -31.52 -35.03
N ALA A 478 23.80 -31.32 -34.10
CA ALA A 478 23.76 -30.22 -33.15
C ALA A 478 24.37 -28.96 -33.78
N PRO A 479 23.66 -27.81 -33.82
CA PRO A 479 24.26 -26.53 -34.19
C PRO A 479 25.46 -26.18 -33.29
N ALA A 480 26.44 -25.45 -33.83
CA ALA A 480 27.71 -25.17 -33.14
C ALA A 480 27.58 -24.39 -31.81
N SER A 481 26.44 -23.75 -31.54
CA SER A 481 26.12 -23.03 -30.30
C SER A 481 24.99 -23.66 -29.49
N ALA A 482 24.57 -24.89 -29.82
CA ALA A 482 23.47 -25.53 -29.14
C ALA A 482 23.84 -25.93 -27.72
N VAL A 483 22.96 -25.61 -26.77
CA VAL A 483 22.99 -26.24 -25.45
C VAL A 483 22.65 -27.72 -25.66
N ILE A 484 23.55 -28.62 -25.27
CA ILE A 484 23.35 -30.06 -25.42
C ILE A 484 22.94 -30.63 -24.07
N VAL A 485 21.80 -31.34 -24.04
CA VAL A 485 21.30 -32.05 -22.87
C VAL A 485 21.31 -33.54 -23.16
N ASP A 486 21.93 -34.33 -22.27
CA ASP A 486 21.88 -35.79 -22.35
C ASP A 486 20.52 -36.30 -21.84
N GLY A 487 19.74 -36.87 -22.75
CA GLY A 487 18.44 -37.48 -22.52
C GLY A 487 18.50 -38.98 -22.24
N SER A 488 19.69 -39.59 -22.15
CA SER A 488 19.84 -41.03 -21.89
C SER A 488 19.10 -41.46 -20.63
N GLY A 489 18.24 -42.47 -20.75
CA GLY A 489 17.38 -42.97 -19.67
C GLY A 489 16.22 -42.04 -19.28
N LYS A 490 16.01 -40.93 -20.00
CA LYS A 490 14.97 -39.93 -19.71
C LYS A 490 13.87 -39.98 -20.77
N HIS A 491 12.69 -39.50 -20.37
CA HIS A 491 11.53 -39.38 -21.23
C HIS A 491 11.20 -37.91 -21.49
N ILE A 492 10.79 -37.62 -22.73
CA ILE A 492 10.28 -36.30 -23.13
C ILE A 492 8.86 -36.50 -23.62
N SER A 493 7.91 -35.74 -23.09
CA SER A 493 6.53 -35.68 -23.57
C SER A 493 6.15 -34.25 -23.94
N ALA A 494 4.99 -34.10 -24.60
CA ALA A 494 4.32 -32.80 -24.60
C ALA A 494 4.07 -32.34 -23.15
N GLY A 495 4.17 -31.03 -22.91
CA GLY A 495 3.84 -30.44 -21.62
C GLY A 495 2.35 -30.61 -21.31
N LEU A 496 2.03 -30.87 -20.03
CA LEU A 496 0.64 -31.07 -19.62
C LEU A 496 -0.16 -29.77 -19.75
N ILE A 497 -1.46 -29.92 -19.98
CA ILE A 497 -2.45 -28.85 -20.05
C ILE A 497 -3.58 -29.19 -19.08
N ASP A 498 -3.85 -28.30 -18.13
CA ASP A 498 -4.97 -28.42 -17.20
C ASP A 498 -6.16 -27.63 -17.74
N CYS A 499 -7.23 -28.32 -18.11
CA CYS A 499 -8.42 -27.70 -18.67
C CYS A 499 -9.37 -27.13 -17.59
N HIS A 500 -9.10 -27.36 -16.30
CA HIS A 500 -9.94 -26.95 -15.18
C HIS A 500 -9.09 -26.63 -13.94
N SER A 501 -8.42 -25.48 -13.96
CA SER A 501 -7.62 -25.02 -12.83
C SER A 501 -8.31 -23.89 -12.05
N HIS A 502 -8.04 -23.87 -10.74
CA HIS A 502 -8.43 -22.83 -9.77
C HIS A 502 -7.20 -22.14 -9.15
N THR A 503 -6.00 -22.44 -9.65
CA THR A 503 -4.73 -21.86 -9.18
C THR A 503 -4.40 -20.57 -9.93
N ALA A 504 -3.45 -19.78 -9.42
CA ALA A 504 -3.05 -18.50 -10.00
C ALA A 504 -4.21 -17.49 -10.12
N ILE A 505 -5.15 -17.52 -9.16
CA ILE A 505 -6.30 -16.62 -9.07
C ILE A 505 -6.22 -15.87 -7.72
N ALA A 506 -6.11 -14.55 -7.77
CA ALA A 506 -6.05 -13.69 -6.60
C ALA A 506 -7.42 -13.55 -5.94
N GLY A 507 -7.48 -13.79 -4.63
CA GLY A 507 -8.71 -13.69 -3.84
C GLY A 507 -9.66 -14.88 -4.05
N SER A 508 -10.97 -14.62 -4.03
CA SER A 508 -11.96 -15.68 -4.23
C SER A 508 -12.02 -16.11 -5.70
N VAL A 509 -12.07 -17.43 -5.93
CA VAL A 509 -12.26 -18.04 -7.26
C VAL A 509 -13.68 -17.79 -7.83
N ASN A 510 -14.63 -17.41 -6.97
CA ASN A 510 -16.00 -17.08 -7.39
C ASN A 510 -16.41 -15.68 -6.92
N GLU A 511 -17.25 -15.02 -7.71
CA GLU A 511 -18.15 -13.98 -7.22
C GLU A 511 -19.48 -14.64 -6.87
N SER A 512 -19.68 -15.05 -5.62
CA SER A 512 -20.87 -15.84 -5.25
C SER A 512 -22.10 -14.99 -4.93
N GLY A 513 -21.93 -13.66 -4.81
CA GLY A 513 -22.98 -12.73 -4.39
C GLY A 513 -24.12 -12.53 -5.38
N ALA A 514 -24.02 -13.08 -6.60
CA ALA A 514 -25.10 -13.12 -7.58
C ALA A 514 -25.14 -14.46 -8.31
N ALA A 515 -26.32 -14.94 -8.73
CA ALA A 515 -26.41 -16.19 -9.50
C ALA A 515 -25.82 -16.08 -10.92
N VAL A 516 -25.76 -14.85 -11.44
CA VAL A 516 -25.30 -14.55 -12.80
C VAL A 516 -24.18 -13.52 -12.70
N THR A 517 -22.98 -13.94 -13.11
CA THR A 517 -21.73 -13.18 -12.94
C THR A 517 -20.90 -13.11 -14.21
N ALA A 518 -21.53 -13.17 -15.38
CA ALA A 518 -20.86 -13.13 -16.68
C ALA A 518 -19.91 -11.93 -16.90
N MET A 519 -20.07 -10.86 -16.11
CA MET A 519 -19.25 -9.64 -16.19
C MET A 519 -17.88 -9.76 -15.53
N VAL A 520 -17.71 -10.71 -14.60
CA VAL A 520 -16.43 -10.89 -13.92
C VAL A 520 -15.50 -11.72 -14.80
N ARG A 521 -14.18 -11.47 -14.70
CA ARG A 521 -13.19 -12.17 -15.53
C ARG A 521 -12.04 -12.67 -14.66
N ILE A 522 -11.69 -13.94 -14.81
CA ILE A 522 -10.46 -14.48 -14.19
C ILE A 522 -9.23 -13.70 -14.69
N GLY A 523 -9.25 -13.25 -15.94
CA GLY A 523 -8.17 -12.45 -16.53
C GLY A 523 -7.83 -11.17 -15.77
N ASP A 524 -8.71 -10.63 -14.93
CA ASP A 524 -8.43 -9.43 -14.11
C ASP A 524 -7.74 -9.74 -12.79
N VAL A 525 -7.83 -10.98 -12.35
CA VAL A 525 -7.34 -11.45 -11.05
C VAL A 525 -6.33 -12.58 -11.19
N VAL A 526 -5.67 -12.70 -12.35
CA VAL A 526 -4.51 -13.61 -12.48
C VAL A 526 -3.45 -13.21 -11.46
N ASP A 527 -3.03 -14.18 -10.65
CA ASP A 527 -1.95 -14.05 -9.67
C ASP A 527 -0.70 -14.73 -10.21
N ALA A 528 0.27 -13.94 -10.65
CA ALA A 528 1.52 -14.47 -11.20
C ALA A 528 2.52 -14.93 -10.11
N ASP A 529 2.20 -14.65 -8.84
CA ASP A 529 3.08 -14.91 -7.71
C ASP A 529 2.61 -16.12 -6.87
N ASP A 530 1.50 -16.75 -7.26
CA ASP A 530 0.98 -17.97 -6.65
C ASP A 530 1.99 -19.12 -6.76
N ILE A 531 2.45 -19.62 -5.61
CA ILE A 531 3.41 -20.73 -5.50
C ILE A 531 2.93 -22.01 -6.19
N ALA A 532 1.62 -22.18 -6.41
CA ALA A 532 1.08 -23.27 -7.22
C ALA A 532 1.72 -23.30 -8.61
N ILE A 533 1.99 -22.15 -9.23
CA ILE A 533 2.64 -22.07 -10.55
C ILE A 533 4.01 -22.76 -10.53
N TYR A 534 4.82 -22.51 -9.50
CA TYR A 534 6.13 -23.14 -9.36
C TYR A 534 6.01 -24.67 -9.21
N ARG A 535 5.08 -25.13 -8.38
CA ARG A 535 4.84 -26.55 -8.10
C ARG A 535 4.28 -27.29 -9.31
N GLU A 536 3.35 -26.67 -10.01
CA GLU A 536 2.72 -27.18 -11.24
C GLU A 536 3.75 -27.30 -12.38
N LEU A 537 4.59 -26.27 -12.57
CA LEU A 537 5.70 -26.33 -13.52
C LEU A 537 6.66 -27.48 -13.20
N ALA A 538 6.98 -27.69 -11.92
CA ALA A 538 7.82 -28.81 -11.49
C ALA A 538 7.17 -30.18 -11.75
N GLY A 539 5.84 -30.25 -11.74
CA GLY A 539 5.05 -31.43 -12.12
C GLY A 539 4.84 -31.62 -13.63
N GLY A 540 5.35 -30.71 -14.48
CA GLY A 540 5.22 -30.80 -15.94
C GLY A 540 3.98 -30.13 -16.53
N LEU A 541 3.17 -29.44 -15.72
CA LEU A 541 2.08 -28.58 -16.20
C LEU A 541 2.65 -27.31 -16.82
N THR A 542 2.26 -27.01 -18.06
CA THR A 542 2.83 -25.86 -18.77
C THR A 542 1.79 -24.81 -19.16
N SER A 543 0.52 -25.19 -19.21
CA SER A 543 -0.58 -24.31 -19.58
C SER A 543 -1.83 -24.71 -18.80
N ALA A 544 -2.67 -23.75 -18.44
CA ALA A 544 -3.90 -24.01 -17.69
C ALA A 544 -5.04 -23.14 -18.20
N ASN A 545 -6.27 -23.65 -18.14
CA ASN A 545 -7.49 -22.88 -18.29
C ASN A 545 -8.03 -22.55 -16.91
N LEU A 546 -7.82 -21.31 -16.48
CA LEU A 546 -8.24 -20.82 -15.17
C LEU A 546 -9.74 -20.53 -15.22
N LEU A 547 -10.48 -21.16 -14.32
CA LEU A 547 -11.94 -21.16 -14.32
C LEU A 547 -12.50 -20.70 -12.99
N HIS A 548 -13.69 -20.10 -13.05
CA HIS A 548 -14.53 -19.95 -11.88
C HIS A 548 -14.87 -21.31 -11.27
N GLY A 549 -15.22 -21.31 -9.99
CA GLY A 549 -15.73 -22.48 -9.29
C GLY A 549 -17.17 -22.83 -9.71
N SER A 550 -17.92 -23.43 -8.77
CA SER A 550 -19.26 -23.96 -9.03
C SER A 550 -20.36 -23.24 -8.23
N ALA A 551 -20.13 -21.99 -7.83
CA ALA A 551 -21.07 -21.22 -7.00
C ALA A 551 -22.24 -20.58 -7.77
N ASN A 552 -22.13 -20.46 -9.10
CA ASN A 552 -23.04 -19.67 -9.93
C ASN A 552 -23.60 -20.52 -11.10
N PRO A 553 -24.92 -20.50 -11.36
CA PRO A 553 -25.47 -21.04 -12.62
C PRO A 553 -24.72 -20.53 -13.85
N ILE A 554 -24.48 -19.21 -13.89
CA ILE A 554 -23.63 -18.55 -14.89
C ILE A 554 -22.50 -17.84 -14.13
N GLY A 555 -21.31 -18.45 -14.17
CA GLY A 555 -20.07 -17.86 -13.67
C GLY A 555 -19.55 -16.77 -14.60
N GLY A 556 -18.31 -16.34 -14.36
CA GLY A 556 -17.65 -15.35 -15.21
C GLY A 556 -16.79 -15.96 -16.33
N GLN A 557 -16.06 -15.08 -16.99
CA GLN A 557 -15.15 -15.38 -18.10
C GLN A 557 -13.87 -16.08 -17.61
N ASN A 558 -13.47 -17.15 -18.29
CA ASN A 558 -12.26 -17.91 -18.00
C ASN A 558 -11.00 -17.23 -18.58
N GLN A 559 -9.83 -17.75 -18.24
CA GLN A 559 -8.56 -17.27 -18.80
C GLN A 559 -7.61 -18.43 -19.05
N VAL A 560 -7.22 -18.64 -20.31
CA VAL A 560 -6.14 -19.56 -20.65
C VAL A 560 -4.80 -18.88 -20.40
N VAL A 561 -3.90 -19.56 -19.70
CA VAL A 561 -2.57 -19.08 -19.35
C VAL A 561 -1.48 -20.07 -19.73
N LYS A 562 -0.31 -19.54 -20.08
CA LYS A 562 0.98 -20.23 -20.04
C LYS A 562 1.61 -19.97 -18.66
N LEU A 563 1.94 -21.03 -17.94
CA LEU A 563 2.59 -20.91 -16.64
C LEU A 563 4.02 -20.36 -16.82
N ARG A 564 4.32 -19.23 -16.17
CA ARG A 564 5.60 -18.52 -16.29
C ARG A 564 6.02 -17.96 -14.93
N TRP A 565 6.74 -18.75 -14.15
CA TRP A 565 7.21 -18.34 -12.82
C TRP A 565 8.11 -17.10 -12.88
N GLY A 566 7.73 -16.04 -12.16
CA GLY A 566 8.43 -14.75 -12.11
C GLY A 566 7.97 -13.71 -13.14
N ALA A 567 7.12 -14.09 -14.09
CA ALA A 567 6.55 -13.16 -15.08
C ALA A 567 5.43 -12.30 -14.47
N LEU A 568 4.93 -11.32 -15.24
CA LEU A 568 3.75 -10.53 -14.87
C LEU A 568 2.45 -11.22 -15.33
N PRO A 569 1.30 -10.91 -14.71
CA PRO A 569 0.02 -11.54 -15.06
C PRO A 569 -0.33 -11.49 -16.54
N GLU A 570 -0.12 -10.36 -17.22
CA GLU A 570 -0.43 -10.25 -18.66
C GLU A 570 0.49 -11.11 -19.53
N ALA A 571 1.76 -11.32 -19.12
CA ALA A 571 2.69 -12.17 -19.87
C ALA A 571 2.37 -13.67 -19.74
N MET A 572 1.55 -14.05 -18.75
CA MET A 572 1.03 -15.41 -18.61
C MET A 572 -0.15 -15.68 -19.54
N LYS A 573 -0.89 -14.66 -19.99
CA LYS A 573 -2.09 -14.89 -20.79
C LYS A 573 -1.74 -15.46 -22.16
N PHE A 574 -2.48 -16.47 -22.57
CA PHE A 574 -2.27 -17.11 -23.86
C PHE A 574 -2.95 -16.28 -24.94
N GLU A 575 -2.15 -15.62 -25.77
CA GLU A 575 -2.64 -14.76 -26.85
C GLU A 575 -3.47 -15.58 -27.88
N GLY A 576 -4.62 -15.03 -28.29
CA GLY A 576 -5.51 -15.67 -29.25
C GLY A 576 -6.26 -16.91 -28.72
N ALA A 577 -6.14 -17.25 -27.44
CA ALA A 577 -6.96 -18.29 -26.85
C ALA A 577 -8.44 -17.93 -26.95
N MET A 578 -9.27 -18.92 -27.30
CA MET A 578 -10.71 -18.74 -27.43
C MET A 578 -11.29 -18.32 -26.06
N PRO A 579 -12.06 -17.22 -25.99
CA PRO A 579 -12.72 -16.82 -24.76
C PRO A 579 -13.80 -17.84 -24.38
N GLY A 580 -14.04 -17.99 -23.08
CA GLY A 580 -15.09 -18.87 -22.57
C GLY A 580 -15.71 -18.33 -21.30
N ILE A 581 -16.90 -18.84 -21.00
CA ILE A 581 -17.66 -18.53 -19.79
C ILE A 581 -18.09 -19.84 -19.15
N LYS A 582 -18.00 -19.92 -17.82
CA LYS A 582 -18.31 -21.16 -17.11
C LYS A 582 -19.75 -21.20 -16.65
N PHE A 583 -20.43 -22.29 -16.99
CA PHE A 583 -21.77 -22.61 -16.52
C PHE A 583 -21.66 -23.79 -15.57
N ALA A 584 -22.38 -23.74 -14.45
CA ALA A 584 -22.44 -24.85 -13.50
C ALA A 584 -23.89 -25.29 -13.31
N LEU A 585 -24.09 -26.61 -13.33
CA LEU A 585 -25.41 -27.26 -13.28
C LEU A 585 -25.56 -28.18 -12.05
N GLY A 586 -24.55 -28.19 -11.18
CA GLY A 586 -24.43 -29.11 -10.05
C GLY A 586 -25.24 -28.70 -8.82
N GLU A 587 -24.90 -29.26 -7.66
CA GLU A 587 -25.61 -28.95 -6.41
C GLU A 587 -25.30 -27.54 -5.89
N ASN A 588 -24.02 -27.13 -5.95
CA ASN A 588 -23.51 -25.89 -5.36
C ASN A 588 -24.17 -24.62 -5.91
N VAL A 589 -24.62 -24.62 -7.16
CA VAL A 589 -25.23 -23.44 -7.78
C VAL A 589 -26.58 -23.07 -7.20
N LYS A 590 -27.25 -24.02 -6.53
CA LYS A 590 -28.52 -23.78 -5.84
C LYS A 590 -28.32 -23.13 -4.48
N GLN A 591 -27.17 -23.35 -3.85
CA GLN A 591 -26.86 -22.98 -2.45
C GLN A 591 -27.86 -23.48 -1.39
N SER A 592 -28.82 -24.31 -1.76
CA SER A 592 -29.90 -24.82 -0.90
C SER A 592 -29.41 -25.68 0.26
N ASN A 593 -28.15 -26.12 0.22
CA ASN A 593 -27.49 -26.92 1.26
C ASN A 593 -26.38 -26.16 2.01
N TRP A 594 -26.29 -24.82 1.86
CA TRP A 594 -25.24 -24.00 2.49
C TRP A 594 -25.66 -23.44 3.86
N GLY A 595 -26.86 -23.80 4.33
CA GLY A 595 -27.42 -23.36 5.61
C GLY A 595 -28.44 -22.23 5.46
N ASP A 596 -29.08 -21.88 6.57
CA ASP A 596 -30.29 -21.03 6.59
C ASP A 596 -30.06 -19.62 6.03
N HIS A 597 -28.82 -19.14 6.05
CA HIS A 597 -28.44 -17.84 5.50
C HIS A 597 -28.48 -17.77 3.96
N TYR A 598 -28.47 -18.90 3.25
CA TYR A 598 -28.32 -18.96 1.78
C TYR A 598 -29.61 -19.33 1.04
N THR A 599 -30.77 -19.08 1.66
CA THR A 599 -32.08 -19.50 1.17
C THR A 599 -32.78 -18.46 0.28
N SER A 600 -32.29 -17.23 0.23
CA SER A 600 -32.95 -16.10 -0.45
C SER A 600 -32.53 -15.91 -1.92
N ARG A 601 -31.38 -16.45 -2.33
CA ARG A 601 -30.86 -16.30 -3.69
C ARG A 601 -31.54 -17.29 -4.64
N TYR A 602 -32.27 -16.78 -5.64
CA TYR A 602 -32.75 -17.61 -6.75
C TYR A 602 -31.59 -17.97 -7.69
N PRO A 603 -31.46 -19.22 -8.19
CA PRO A 603 -32.35 -20.37 -7.98
C PRO A 603 -31.96 -21.27 -6.79
N GLN A 604 -32.94 -21.97 -6.20
CA GLN A 604 -32.76 -22.96 -5.12
C GLN A 604 -33.04 -24.41 -5.58
N THR A 605 -33.43 -24.62 -6.86
CA THR A 605 -33.79 -25.92 -7.45
C THR A 605 -33.08 -26.13 -8.78
N ARG A 606 -32.99 -27.38 -9.27
CA ARG A 606 -32.36 -27.68 -10.57
C ARG A 606 -33.15 -27.08 -11.74
N GLN A 607 -34.47 -27.08 -11.65
CA GLN A 607 -35.35 -26.45 -12.64
C GLN A 607 -35.11 -24.93 -12.70
N GLY A 608 -34.92 -24.28 -11.55
CA GLY A 608 -34.59 -22.86 -11.52
C GLY A 608 -33.22 -22.54 -12.12
N VAL A 609 -32.25 -23.46 -12.03
CA VAL A 609 -30.94 -23.31 -12.70
C VAL A 609 -31.08 -23.31 -14.21
N GLU A 610 -31.93 -24.18 -14.78
CA GLU A 610 -32.19 -24.15 -16.22
C GLU A 610 -32.92 -22.85 -16.63
N GLU A 611 -33.95 -22.46 -15.88
CA GLU A 611 -34.77 -21.29 -16.24
C GLU A 611 -33.98 -19.99 -16.20
N ILE A 612 -33.18 -19.76 -15.14
CA ILE A 612 -32.34 -18.55 -15.07
C ILE A 612 -31.35 -18.49 -16.24
N ILE A 613 -30.79 -19.63 -16.66
CA ILE A 613 -29.89 -19.68 -17.82
C ILE A 613 -30.63 -19.25 -19.09
N ARG A 614 -31.84 -19.79 -19.31
CA ARG A 614 -32.67 -19.48 -20.47
C ARG A 614 -33.08 -18.01 -20.50
N ASP A 615 -33.45 -17.44 -19.36
CA ASP A 615 -33.89 -16.05 -19.26
C ASP A 615 -32.75 -15.06 -19.54
N GLU A 616 -31.53 -15.34 -19.07
CA GLU A 616 -30.38 -14.48 -19.35
C GLU A 616 -30.00 -14.51 -20.83
N PHE A 617 -30.09 -15.66 -21.51
CA PHE A 617 -29.91 -15.72 -22.96
C PHE A 617 -31.01 -14.98 -23.74
N ARG A 618 -32.26 -14.99 -23.27
CA ARG A 618 -33.32 -14.17 -23.88
C ARG A 618 -33.04 -12.68 -23.69
N ALA A 619 -32.66 -12.27 -22.48
CA ALA A 619 -32.28 -10.89 -22.19
C ALA A 619 -31.11 -10.42 -23.06
N ALA A 620 -30.18 -11.32 -23.40
CA ALA A 620 -29.11 -11.08 -24.36
C ALA A 620 -29.60 -10.70 -25.75
N ILE A 621 -30.48 -11.55 -26.30
CA ILE A 621 -31.02 -11.40 -27.65
C ILE A 621 -31.83 -10.09 -27.74
N ASP A 622 -32.58 -9.77 -26.69
CA ASP A 622 -33.33 -8.51 -26.61
C ASP A 622 -32.40 -7.30 -26.55
N TYR A 623 -31.30 -7.37 -25.80
CA TYR A 623 -30.31 -6.30 -25.73
C TYR A 623 -29.58 -6.11 -27.08
N GLU A 624 -29.17 -7.20 -27.73
CA GLU A 624 -28.56 -7.17 -29.06
C GLU A 624 -29.50 -6.53 -30.09
N ARG A 625 -30.80 -6.86 -30.04
CA ARG A 625 -31.82 -6.24 -30.92
C ARG A 625 -31.94 -4.74 -30.66
N ALA A 626 -32.03 -4.32 -29.39
CA ALA A 626 -32.11 -2.91 -29.05
C ALA A 626 -30.88 -2.12 -29.51
N PHE A 627 -29.68 -2.74 -29.46
CA PHE A 627 -28.45 -2.14 -29.95
C PHE A 627 -28.44 -2.01 -31.48
N LYS A 628 -28.86 -3.05 -32.20
CA LYS A 628 -29.04 -3.01 -33.68
C LYS A 628 -30.03 -1.93 -34.10
N ASP A 629 -31.12 -1.74 -33.35
CA ASP A 629 -32.08 -0.68 -33.62
C ASP A 629 -31.49 0.72 -33.42
N PHE A 630 -30.64 0.91 -32.40
CA PHE A 630 -29.87 2.13 -32.21
C PHE A 630 -28.86 2.38 -33.34
N GLU A 631 -28.09 1.36 -33.75
CA GLU A 631 -27.14 1.47 -34.87
C GLU A 631 -27.84 1.76 -36.21
N ALA A 632 -29.05 1.22 -36.40
CA ALA A 632 -29.91 1.54 -37.54
C ALA A 632 -30.56 2.93 -37.44
N GLY A 633 -30.32 3.68 -36.36
CA GLY A 633 -30.80 5.04 -36.15
C GLY A 633 -32.27 5.16 -35.78
N LYS A 634 -32.94 4.05 -35.39
CA LYS A 634 -34.34 4.07 -34.91
C LYS A 634 -34.48 4.78 -33.57
N HIS A 635 -33.40 4.77 -32.78
CA HIS A 635 -33.25 5.56 -31.55
C HIS A 635 -31.95 6.35 -31.64
N LYS A 636 -31.91 7.56 -31.09
CA LYS A 636 -30.70 8.40 -31.00
C LYS A 636 -29.99 8.27 -29.67
N ILE A 637 -30.64 7.68 -28.67
CA ILE A 637 -30.04 7.36 -27.37
C ILE A 637 -29.61 5.89 -27.38
N PRO A 638 -28.34 5.57 -27.06
CA PRO A 638 -27.90 4.18 -26.97
C PRO A 638 -28.68 3.46 -25.86
N PRO A 639 -29.06 2.18 -26.05
CA PRO A 639 -29.82 1.47 -25.03
C PRO A 639 -29.01 1.40 -23.72
N GLY A 640 -29.59 1.98 -22.67
CA GLY A 640 -29.13 1.77 -21.31
C GLY A 640 -29.37 0.31 -20.93
N ALA A 641 -28.39 -0.30 -20.30
CA ALA A 641 -28.68 -1.54 -19.60
C ALA A 641 -29.20 -1.16 -18.22
N THR A 642 -30.40 -1.61 -17.87
CA THR A 642 -30.71 -1.79 -16.45
C THR A 642 -29.62 -2.69 -15.84
N CYS A 643 -29.29 -2.51 -14.56
CA CYS A 643 -28.13 -3.11 -13.87
C CYS A 643 -27.94 -4.65 -14.04
N SER A 644 -28.95 -5.39 -14.52
CA SER A 644 -28.83 -6.79 -14.96
C SER A 644 -28.32 -6.97 -16.40
N ARG A 645 -28.69 -6.12 -17.35
CA ARG A 645 -28.53 -6.35 -18.81
C ARG A 645 -27.13 -6.08 -19.36
N ARG A 646 -26.30 -5.28 -18.68
CA ARG A 646 -24.91 -5.02 -19.09
C ARG A 646 -23.95 -6.12 -18.66
N ARG A 647 -24.40 -7.01 -17.77
CA ARG A 647 -23.56 -8.02 -17.15
C ARG A 647 -22.96 -9.03 -18.12
N PHE A 648 -23.35 -9.03 -19.38
CA PHE A 648 -22.86 -10.00 -20.35
C PHE A 648 -22.28 -9.42 -21.65
N TRP A 649 -22.72 -8.25 -22.11
CA TRP A 649 -22.77 -8.04 -23.58
C TRP A 649 -21.89 -6.92 -24.14
N LYS A 650 -21.00 -6.34 -23.33
CA LYS A 650 -20.06 -5.31 -23.81
C LYS A 650 -18.60 -5.72 -23.68
N PHE A 651 -18.27 -6.99 -23.90
CA PHE A 651 -16.89 -7.50 -23.82
C PHE A 651 -16.55 -8.47 -24.94
#